data_AF-A0A938WGS8-F1
#
_entry.id   AF-A0A938WGS8-F1
#
_cell.length_a   1.000
_cell.length_b   1.000
_cell.length_c   1.000
_cell.angle_alpha   90.00
_cell.angle_beta   90.00
_cell.angle_gamma   90.00
#
_symmetry.space_group_name_H-M   'P 1'
#
loop_
_entity.id
_entity.type
_entity.pdbx_description
1 polymer ?
#
loop_
_entity_poly.entity_id
_entity_poly.type
_entity_poly.pdbx_seq_one_letter_code
_entity_poly.pdbx_strand_id
1 'polypeptide(L)'
;MKRNLILCCAGALLLCVTACSDTEGLGQSQLQQQSRFTLTAHADSYTSLPETRTVVGGADADGSLEMLWSPGDSIGVFSASGSDDVPYVNSAAEASATAVFTGSMDAGSIPAYAYYPYSAQVTSTDAIPVEIPTNQSYSGPQSVAQYDVKAATVTADGADGYQLHFRNMAALVRFDISLTDDYGSLASDERLWCVEIETGDNVTGSYTYDLGNIDGGLVPAEGGGQSKLINLAFANTPSLSNEITAYAVVAPGRQDGTTWRVRFITDKHTVEFTTQALCDFEAGKFYTMPLNGTILVNNVGSMDVAETEETANCYIVTEPGEYSFPATVIGNGQKGIIPGAGFHTETAYISPKSAGLVWSEAQDFVSNVRLEDGRVHYTVGSAYSNNAVIAVYSEPDCQGEILWSWHIWGTIGQPEDEEYTNQAGAKFMVLDREIGAVRVAQYGCLYQWGRKDPFPNNVVTRYWNGSELVKFNTNFGWSHVKIDNATIADAIHHPMELIAGNATSQYNWLGEDNYYLWGDAGRELPDSLYEASAGAGWNQQKTIYDPSPVGYRVANIFTFSGFTKCASGTNADIEKGKLSYINYVKAQEGTDKWYFKKNADDTEGVQYQDIRARDGREGYQKKNAGYGGYWWAAEAYAGADRAYACYLKTDQYVQGADRYNEIQTYGRGYLLRDAYAVRCVRE
;
A
#
# COMPACT_ATOMS: atom_id res chain seq x y z
N MET A 1 19.33 -78.26 11.56
CA MET A 1 19.63 -79.12 12.73
C MET A 1 19.96 -78.23 13.92
N LYS A 2 19.92 -78.75 15.16
CA LYS A 2 20.52 -78.28 16.45
C LYS A 2 21.36 -76.97 16.40
N ARG A 3 21.33 -76.03 17.37
CA ARG A 3 20.80 -75.86 18.76
C ARG A 3 21.11 -74.37 19.13
N ASN A 4 20.65 -73.64 20.15
CA ASN A 4 19.62 -73.64 21.22
C ASN A 4 20.07 -72.54 22.25
N LEU A 5 19.19 -72.17 23.20
CA LEU A 5 19.39 -71.31 24.41
C LEU A 5 19.42 -69.76 24.15
N ILE A 6 18.70 -68.85 24.87
CA ILE A 6 18.22 -68.68 26.29
C ILE A 6 19.21 -67.81 27.11
N LEU A 7 18.84 -66.87 28.02
CA LEU A 7 17.61 -66.64 28.82
C LEU A 7 17.21 -65.13 28.90
N CYS A 8 16.01 -64.86 29.42
CA CYS A 8 15.47 -63.56 29.84
C CYS A 8 16.14 -62.98 31.10
N CYS A 9 15.82 -61.73 31.45
CA CYS A 9 15.14 -61.42 32.73
C CYS A 9 14.47 -60.03 32.72
N ALA A 10 13.44 -59.86 33.56
CA ALA A 10 12.73 -58.61 33.79
C ALA A 10 12.44 -58.45 35.29
N GLY A 11 12.25 -57.22 35.78
CA GLY A 11 11.92 -56.92 37.17
C GLY A 11 11.56 -55.44 37.35
N ALA A 12 10.58 -55.15 38.21
CA ALA A 12 10.02 -53.81 38.38
C ALA A 12 9.46 -53.59 39.80
N LEU A 13 9.06 -52.34 40.07
CA LEU A 13 8.17 -51.85 41.13
C LEU A 13 8.70 -51.61 42.57
N LEU A 14 7.99 -50.66 43.22
CA LEU A 14 7.85 -50.34 44.66
C LEU A 14 8.86 -49.40 45.35
N LEU A 15 8.58 -48.09 45.23
CA LEU A 15 8.14 -47.19 46.32
C LEU A 15 8.69 -47.38 47.75
N CYS A 16 9.30 -46.32 48.34
CA CYS A 16 8.71 -45.53 49.45
C CYS A 16 9.60 -44.34 49.90
N VAL A 17 9.11 -43.52 50.85
CA VAL A 17 9.60 -42.15 51.16
C VAL A 17 10.13 -41.98 52.59
N THR A 18 11.30 -41.33 52.74
CA THR A 18 11.78 -40.48 53.87
C THR A 18 13.14 -39.85 53.46
N ALA A 19 13.69 -38.74 53.96
CA ALA A 19 13.26 -37.50 54.64
C ALA A 19 14.44 -37.03 55.54
N CYS A 20 15.06 -35.88 55.23
CA CYS A 20 16.09 -35.15 56.03
C CYS A 20 17.48 -35.86 56.21
N SER A 21 18.60 -35.19 56.48
CA SER A 21 18.88 -33.76 56.76
C SER A 21 20.27 -33.28 56.25
N ASP A 22 20.50 -31.96 56.36
CA ASP A 22 21.77 -31.20 56.54
C ASP A 22 22.94 -31.28 55.53
N THR A 23 23.26 -30.14 54.91
CA THR A 23 24.41 -29.30 55.35
C THR A 23 24.38 -27.88 54.73
N GLU A 24 24.86 -26.88 55.46
CA GLU A 24 24.92 -25.47 55.02
C GLU A 24 26.16 -25.18 54.15
N GLY A 25 26.08 -24.20 53.22
CA GLY A 25 27.18 -23.93 52.28
C GLY A 25 27.03 -22.68 51.38
N LEU A 26 26.87 -21.51 51.99
CA LEU A 26 26.96 -20.14 51.43
C LEU A 26 27.22 -19.97 49.91
N GLY A 27 26.26 -19.35 49.20
CA GLY A 27 26.44 -18.94 47.80
C GLY A 27 25.33 -18.03 47.26
N GLN A 28 25.19 -16.80 47.81
CA GLN A 28 24.24 -15.82 47.28
C GLN A 28 24.73 -15.19 45.96
N SER A 29 24.44 -15.84 44.84
CA SER A 29 24.01 -15.11 43.64
C SER A 29 22.49 -15.03 43.67
N GLN A 30 21.92 -13.83 43.43
CA GLN A 30 20.49 -13.71 43.19
C GLN A 30 20.19 -14.24 41.79
N LEU A 31 19.88 -15.53 41.70
CA LEU A 31 19.01 -16.02 40.63
C LEU A 31 17.64 -15.36 40.85
N GLN A 32 17.19 -14.54 39.89
CA GLN A 32 15.77 -14.20 39.82
C GLN A 32 15.01 -15.50 39.58
N GLN A 33 14.43 -16.02 40.67
CA GLN A 33 13.69 -17.26 40.64
C GLN A 33 12.33 -16.92 40.02
N GLN A 34 12.14 -17.24 38.75
CA GLN A 34 10.88 -16.98 38.07
C GLN A 34 9.90 -18.14 38.30
N SER A 35 8.64 -17.78 38.57
CA SER A 35 7.53 -18.71 38.68
C SER A 35 6.88 -18.84 37.31
N ARG A 36 6.99 -20.03 36.69
CA ARG A 36 6.22 -20.38 35.50
C ARG A 36 4.78 -20.63 35.91
N PHE A 37 3.83 -19.94 35.31
CA PHE A 37 2.41 -20.19 35.52
C PHE A 37 1.75 -20.76 34.27
N THR A 38 0.63 -21.45 34.49
CA THR A 38 -0.27 -21.96 33.47
C THR A 38 -1.59 -21.22 33.63
N LEU A 39 -2.03 -20.53 32.58
CA LEU A 39 -3.27 -19.78 32.56
C LEU A 39 -4.22 -20.45 31.56
N THR A 40 -5.37 -20.90 32.02
CA THR A 40 -6.42 -21.41 31.14
C THR A 40 -7.30 -20.24 30.71
N ALA A 41 -7.30 -19.95 29.41
CA ALA A 41 -8.13 -18.90 28.86
C ALA A 41 -9.46 -19.47 28.39
N HIS A 42 -10.52 -19.11 29.10
CA HIS A 42 -11.87 -19.15 28.60
C HIS A 42 -12.20 -17.85 27.86
N ALA A 43 -13.34 -17.89 27.18
CA ALA A 43 -13.51 -17.23 25.92
C ALA A 43 -14.98 -16.86 25.77
N ASP A 44 -15.33 -15.66 26.22
CA ASP A 44 -16.73 -15.31 26.41
C ASP A 44 -17.36 -14.90 25.07
N SER A 45 -18.12 -15.83 24.53
CA SER A 45 -19.16 -15.64 23.53
C SER A 45 -20.07 -14.43 23.75
N TYR A 46 -20.63 -13.96 22.64
CA TYR A 46 -21.97 -13.40 22.59
C TYR A 46 -22.96 -14.33 23.32
N THR A 47 -23.66 -13.84 24.33
CA THR A 47 -24.70 -14.65 25.02
C THR A 47 -25.87 -14.87 24.06
N SER A 48 -26.28 -16.09 23.70
CA SER A 48 -26.01 -17.43 24.25
C SER A 48 -24.69 -18.13 23.87
N LEU A 49 -24.09 -18.79 24.87
CA LEU A 49 -22.69 -19.23 24.96
C LEU A 49 -22.32 -20.50 24.14
N PRO A 50 -21.01 -20.81 23.85
CA PRO A 50 -19.73 -20.17 24.24
C PRO A 50 -18.79 -19.79 23.04
N GLU A 51 -17.51 -19.41 23.30
CA GLU A 51 -16.32 -19.56 22.41
C GLU A 51 -15.69 -18.31 21.68
N THR A 52 -14.35 -18.16 21.78
CA THR A 52 -13.41 -17.17 21.12
C THR A 52 -11.95 -17.79 21.08
N ARG A 53 -10.88 -17.50 20.29
CA ARG A 53 -10.40 -16.52 19.28
C ARG A 53 -9.57 -17.17 18.14
N THR A 54 -9.88 -17.09 16.84
CA THR A 54 -8.95 -17.54 15.77
C THR A 54 -9.41 -16.98 14.42
N VAL A 55 -8.77 -17.44 13.34
CA VAL A 55 -9.50 -18.21 12.30
C VAL A 55 -10.98 -18.42 12.67
N VAL A 56 -11.87 -17.71 12.00
CA VAL A 56 -13.31 -17.83 12.17
C VAL A 56 -13.73 -19.29 12.01
N GLY A 57 -14.47 -19.79 13.00
CA GLY A 57 -14.89 -21.18 13.10
C GLY A 57 -16.07 -21.49 12.18
N GLY A 58 -17.09 -22.15 12.72
CA GLY A 58 -18.39 -22.16 12.05
C GLY A 58 -18.96 -20.73 11.97
N ALA A 59 -19.69 -20.43 10.90
CA ALA A 59 -20.73 -19.41 11.02
C ALA A 59 -21.94 -20.07 11.70
N ASP A 60 -22.48 -19.43 12.72
CA ASP A 60 -23.68 -19.90 13.41
C ASP A 60 -24.91 -19.90 12.48
N ALA A 61 -26.02 -20.50 12.95
CA ALA A 61 -27.26 -20.59 12.19
C ALA A 61 -27.93 -19.22 11.89
N ASP A 62 -27.50 -18.15 12.54
CA ASP A 62 -27.88 -16.75 12.31
C ASP A 62 -26.74 -15.89 11.71
N GLY A 63 -25.57 -16.47 11.47
CA GLY A 63 -24.42 -15.81 10.85
C GLY A 63 -23.47 -15.10 11.81
N SER A 64 -23.54 -15.30 13.14
CA SER A 64 -22.44 -14.88 14.02
C SER A 64 -21.14 -15.62 13.71
N LEU A 65 -20.01 -14.97 14.02
CA LEU A 65 -18.67 -15.52 13.85
C LEU A 65 -18.13 -16.03 15.18
N GLU A 66 -18.07 -17.35 15.31
CA GLU A 66 -17.26 -18.02 16.31
C GLU A 66 -15.78 -17.75 16.05
N MET A 67 -15.00 -17.68 17.13
CA MET A 67 -13.55 -17.60 17.11
C MET A 67 -13.02 -18.69 18.10
N LEU A 68 -11.83 -19.30 17.98
CA LEU A 68 -11.35 -20.46 18.81
C LEU A 68 -9.81 -20.47 19.12
N TRP A 69 -9.30 -19.99 20.27
CA TRP A 69 -7.87 -19.59 20.52
C TRP A 69 -6.74 -20.25 19.69
N SER A 70 -5.84 -19.42 19.12
CA SER A 70 -4.92 -19.78 18.03
C SER A 70 -3.55 -20.30 18.47
N PRO A 71 -2.96 -21.30 17.78
CA PRO A 71 -1.55 -21.64 17.92
C PRO A 71 -0.63 -20.42 17.75
N GLY A 72 0.14 -20.08 18.80
CA GLY A 72 1.02 -18.91 18.81
C GLY A 72 0.38 -17.59 19.27
N ASP A 73 -0.93 -17.56 19.56
CA ASP A 73 -1.57 -16.41 20.21
C ASP A 73 -0.80 -16.00 21.47
N SER A 74 -0.67 -14.69 21.70
CA SER A 74 0.08 -14.14 22.83
C SER A 74 -0.75 -13.10 23.58
N ILE A 75 -1.00 -13.36 24.86
CA ILE A 75 -1.66 -12.44 25.79
C ILE A 75 -0.58 -11.72 26.63
N GLY A 76 -0.78 -10.44 26.90
CA GLY A 76 -0.02 -9.72 27.92
C GLY A 76 -0.71 -9.91 29.26
N VAL A 77 0.06 -10.14 30.32
CA VAL A 77 -0.46 -10.51 31.64
C VAL A 77 0.21 -9.66 32.71
N PHE A 78 -0.58 -8.84 33.38
CA PHE A 78 -0.14 -7.99 34.48
C PHE A 78 -0.24 -8.72 35.82
N SER A 79 0.78 -8.55 36.66
CA SER A 79 0.73 -8.94 38.06
C SER A 79 -0.12 -7.96 38.91
N ALA A 80 -0.51 -8.37 40.11
CA ALA A 80 -1.32 -7.57 41.04
C ALA A 80 -0.67 -6.25 41.50
N SER A 81 0.62 -6.04 41.24
CA SER A 81 1.31 -4.76 41.46
C SER A 81 1.26 -3.81 40.25
N GLY A 82 0.72 -4.24 39.10
CA GLY A 82 0.65 -3.47 37.86
C GLY A 82 2.02 -3.24 37.19
N SER A 83 3.10 -3.85 37.70
CA SER A 83 4.48 -3.56 37.35
C SER A 83 5.08 -4.47 36.28
N ASP A 84 4.50 -5.65 36.06
CA ASP A 84 5.07 -6.70 35.24
C ASP A 84 4.09 -7.07 34.13
N ASP A 85 4.18 -6.44 32.94
CA ASP A 85 3.57 -7.00 31.73
C ASP A 85 4.52 -8.06 31.15
N VAL A 86 4.02 -9.28 31.03
CA VAL A 86 4.79 -10.42 30.52
C VAL A 86 3.97 -11.23 29.51
N PRO A 87 4.57 -11.63 28.37
CA PRO A 87 3.88 -12.43 27.37
C PRO A 87 3.66 -13.86 27.86
N TYR A 88 2.42 -14.32 27.76
CA TYR A 88 2.07 -15.73 27.83
C TYR A 88 1.59 -16.18 26.45
N VAL A 89 2.06 -17.34 26.00
CA VAL A 89 1.83 -17.84 24.63
C VAL A 89 0.99 -19.11 24.66
N ASN A 90 0.01 -19.21 23.75
CA ASN A 90 -0.76 -20.41 23.48
C ASN A 90 0.09 -21.41 22.68
N SER A 91 0.41 -22.54 23.31
CA SER A 91 1.17 -23.63 22.68
C SER A 91 0.30 -24.78 22.17
N ALA A 92 -1.00 -24.55 21.93
CA ALA A 92 -1.88 -25.50 21.25
C ALA A 92 -1.40 -25.79 19.82
N ALA A 93 -1.74 -26.97 19.31
CA ALA A 93 -1.43 -27.38 17.93
C ALA A 93 -2.54 -27.03 16.93
N GLU A 94 -3.75 -26.76 17.42
CA GLU A 94 -4.97 -26.53 16.65
C GLU A 94 -5.78 -25.39 17.31
N ALA A 95 -6.73 -24.81 16.56
CA ALA A 95 -7.70 -23.84 17.08
C ALA A 95 -8.61 -24.46 18.16
N SER A 96 -8.84 -23.75 19.27
CA SER A 96 -9.69 -24.23 20.38
C SER A 96 -10.18 -23.09 21.29
N ALA A 97 -11.47 -23.00 21.55
CA ALA A 97 -12.06 -21.99 22.44
C ALA A 97 -11.55 -21.96 23.87
N THR A 98 -10.94 -23.05 24.33
CA THR A 98 -10.15 -23.04 25.56
C THR A 98 -8.70 -23.24 25.18
N ALA A 99 -7.85 -22.26 25.48
CA ALA A 99 -6.41 -22.34 25.29
C ALA A 99 -5.67 -22.38 26.62
N VAL A 100 -4.48 -22.98 26.58
CA VAL A 100 -3.55 -23.03 27.71
C VAL A 100 -2.37 -22.14 27.39
N PHE A 101 -2.37 -20.97 28.02
CA PHE A 101 -1.35 -19.95 27.91
C PHE A 101 -0.24 -20.19 28.92
N THR A 102 1.02 -20.16 28.48
CA THR A 102 2.17 -20.38 29.38
C THR A 102 3.22 -19.29 29.25
N GLY A 103 3.79 -18.92 30.40
CA GLY A 103 4.72 -17.81 30.57
C GLY A 103 5.29 -17.80 31.99
N SER A 104 6.04 -16.75 32.34
CA SER A 104 6.74 -16.64 33.61
C SER A 104 6.62 -15.23 34.19
N MET A 105 6.50 -15.13 35.51
CA MET A 105 6.68 -13.90 36.29
C MET A 105 7.79 -14.09 37.33
N ASP A 106 8.26 -13.01 37.96
CA ASP A 106 9.19 -13.10 39.09
C ASP A 106 8.51 -13.73 40.33
N ALA A 107 9.26 -14.47 41.16
CA ALA A 107 8.68 -15.19 42.30
C ALA A 107 8.01 -14.26 43.32
N GLY A 108 6.72 -14.52 43.57
CA GLY A 108 5.88 -13.74 44.46
C GLY A 108 4.88 -12.84 43.72
N SER A 109 5.10 -12.55 42.43
CA SER A 109 4.08 -11.92 41.59
C SER A 109 2.91 -12.88 41.36
N ILE A 110 1.70 -12.34 41.43
CA ILE A 110 0.43 -13.05 41.22
C ILE A 110 -0.24 -12.42 40.00
N PRO A 111 -0.54 -13.18 38.92
CA PRO A 111 -1.31 -12.68 37.79
C PRO A 111 -2.67 -12.12 38.23
N ALA A 112 -3.03 -10.93 37.75
CA ALA A 112 -4.26 -10.22 38.12
C ALA A 112 -5.11 -9.77 36.93
N TYR A 113 -4.48 -9.36 35.82
CA TYR A 113 -5.17 -8.90 34.61
C TYR A 113 -4.48 -9.45 33.36
N ALA A 114 -5.22 -9.55 32.25
CA ALA A 114 -4.62 -9.86 30.95
C ALA A 114 -5.31 -9.12 29.80
N TYR A 115 -4.59 -8.93 28.71
CA TYR A 115 -5.08 -8.32 27.47
C TYR A 115 -4.54 -9.05 26.24
N TYR A 116 -5.18 -8.85 25.08
CA TYR A 116 -4.63 -9.25 23.79
C TYR A 116 -5.13 -8.33 22.67
N PRO A 117 -4.30 -8.07 21.65
CA PRO A 117 -2.98 -8.71 21.40
C PRO A 117 -1.88 -8.18 22.31
N TYR A 118 -0.97 -9.06 22.77
CA TYR A 118 0.22 -8.65 23.53
C TYR A 118 1.05 -7.64 22.73
N SER A 119 1.49 -6.57 23.38
CA SER A 119 2.44 -5.62 22.80
C SER A 119 3.48 -5.18 23.82
N ALA A 120 4.75 -5.39 23.51
CA ALA A 120 5.91 -4.97 24.32
C ALA A 120 6.05 -3.43 24.47
N GLN A 121 5.11 -2.63 23.95
CA GLN A 121 5.00 -1.19 24.17
C GLN A 121 4.06 -0.82 25.34
N VAL A 122 3.26 -1.76 25.85
CA VAL A 122 2.34 -1.50 26.96
C VAL A 122 3.12 -1.48 28.28
N THR A 123 2.87 -0.46 29.10
CA THR A 123 3.60 -0.22 30.36
C THR A 123 2.70 0.15 31.55
N SER A 124 1.39 0.05 31.40
CA SER A 124 0.39 0.38 32.43
C SER A 124 -0.88 -0.43 32.22
N THR A 125 -1.56 -0.77 33.30
CA THR A 125 -2.91 -1.37 33.31
C THR A 125 -4.00 -0.40 32.85
N ASP A 126 -3.77 0.91 32.98
CA ASP A 126 -4.83 1.92 33.04
C ASP A 126 -5.18 2.48 31.65
N ALA A 127 -4.35 2.17 30.65
CA ALA A 127 -4.43 2.70 29.28
C ALA A 127 -3.85 1.70 28.26
N ILE A 128 -4.46 0.52 28.14
CA ILE A 128 -4.12 -0.46 27.10
C ILE A 128 -4.49 0.13 25.73
N PRO A 129 -3.55 0.29 24.78
CA PRO A 129 -3.81 0.91 23.48
C PRO A 129 -4.61 0.01 22.55
N VAL A 130 -5.53 0.61 21.80
CA VAL A 130 -6.42 -0.05 20.85
C VAL A 130 -6.53 0.80 19.59
N GLU A 131 -6.13 0.26 18.44
CA GLU A 131 -6.35 0.91 17.14
C GLU A 131 -7.40 0.10 16.37
N ILE A 132 -8.53 0.73 16.03
CA ILE A 132 -9.56 0.13 15.18
C ILE A 132 -9.49 0.86 13.84
N PRO A 133 -8.79 0.33 12.82
CA PRO A 133 -8.48 1.10 11.63
C PRO A 133 -9.73 1.44 10.83
N THR A 134 -9.75 2.64 10.25
CA THR A 134 -10.81 3.05 9.31
C THR A 134 -10.82 2.18 8.06
N ASN A 135 -9.65 1.84 7.49
CA ASN A 135 -9.56 0.95 6.33
C ASN A 135 -9.38 -0.49 6.80
N GLN A 136 -10.33 -1.36 6.47
CA GLN A 136 -10.31 -2.77 6.85
C GLN A 136 -10.33 -3.62 5.57
N SER A 137 -9.31 -4.47 5.42
CA SER A 137 -9.16 -5.34 4.25
C SER A 137 -9.93 -6.63 4.46
N TYR A 138 -10.95 -6.86 3.64
CA TYR A 138 -11.79 -8.05 3.68
C TYR A 138 -11.44 -9.03 2.55
N SER A 139 -10.82 -10.15 2.92
CA SER A 139 -10.56 -11.31 2.04
C SER A 139 -11.44 -12.53 2.37
N GLY A 140 -12.38 -12.37 3.32
CA GLY A 140 -13.22 -13.40 3.90
C GLY A 140 -13.26 -13.26 5.43
N PRO A 141 -14.12 -14.01 6.16
CA PRO A 141 -14.31 -13.82 7.61
C PRO A 141 -13.00 -13.89 8.41
N GLN A 142 -12.07 -14.72 7.93
CA GLN A 142 -10.72 -14.92 8.48
C GLN A 142 -9.90 -13.62 8.62
N SER A 143 -10.12 -12.64 7.73
CA SER A 143 -9.41 -11.35 7.77
C SER A 143 -9.83 -10.42 8.91
N VAL A 144 -10.91 -10.73 9.64
CA VAL A 144 -11.41 -9.92 10.75
C VAL A 144 -10.66 -10.19 12.05
N ALA A 145 -10.10 -11.41 12.20
CA ALA A 145 -9.43 -11.83 13.43
C ALA A 145 -8.22 -10.97 13.82
N GLN A 146 -7.58 -10.29 12.87
CA GLN A 146 -6.46 -9.36 13.10
C GLN A 146 -6.87 -8.10 13.92
N TYR A 147 -8.17 -7.77 13.96
CA TYR A 147 -8.73 -6.62 14.67
C TYR A 147 -9.39 -7.02 16.00
N ASP A 148 -9.24 -8.27 16.44
CA ASP A 148 -9.88 -8.75 17.67
C ASP A 148 -9.13 -8.26 18.92
N VAL A 149 -9.83 -7.55 19.82
CA VAL A 149 -9.28 -6.96 21.05
C VAL A 149 -10.10 -7.41 22.25
N LYS A 150 -9.42 -7.98 23.27
CA LYS A 150 -10.07 -8.43 24.51
C LYS A 150 -9.25 -8.14 25.76
N ALA A 151 -9.97 -8.03 26.87
CA ALA A 151 -9.46 -7.86 28.22
C ALA A 151 -10.01 -8.95 29.16
N ALA A 152 -9.27 -9.30 30.20
CA ALA A 152 -9.67 -10.26 31.23
C ALA A 152 -9.15 -9.86 32.61
N THR A 153 -9.95 -10.17 33.64
CA THR A 153 -9.46 -10.29 35.02
C THR A 153 -9.07 -11.74 35.28
N VAL A 154 -7.94 -11.96 35.96
CA VAL A 154 -7.50 -13.30 36.37
C VAL A 154 -8.27 -13.74 37.61
N THR A 155 -8.72 -15.00 37.63
CA THR A 155 -9.22 -15.67 38.84
C THR A 155 -8.36 -16.89 39.17
N ALA A 156 -8.15 -17.16 40.47
CA ALA A 156 -7.34 -18.29 40.92
C ALA A 156 -8.19 -19.58 41.01
N ASP A 157 -7.70 -20.69 40.45
CA ASP A 157 -8.45 -21.95 40.37
C ASP A 157 -7.73 -23.10 41.09
N GLY A 158 -8.18 -23.33 42.33
CA GLY A 158 -7.84 -24.53 43.10
C GLY A 158 -6.35 -24.69 43.38
N ALA A 159 -5.78 -25.79 42.89
CA ALA A 159 -4.44 -26.25 43.23
C ALA A 159 -3.43 -26.15 42.07
N ASP A 160 -3.88 -25.99 40.83
CA ASP A 160 -3.09 -26.29 39.64
C ASP A 160 -3.04 -25.17 38.57
N GLY A 161 -3.74 -24.04 38.75
CA GLY A 161 -3.65 -22.92 37.79
C GLY A 161 -4.45 -21.65 38.11
N TYR A 162 -4.54 -20.78 37.11
CA TYR A 162 -5.44 -19.62 37.09
C TYR A 162 -6.33 -19.68 35.84
N GLN A 163 -7.51 -19.08 35.94
CA GLN A 163 -8.50 -18.95 34.88
C GLN A 163 -8.57 -17.50 34.40
N LEU A 164 -8.82 -17.32 33.10
CA LEU A 164 -9.03 -16.02 32.46
C LEU A 164 -10.39 -16.03 31.76
N HIS A 165 -11.23 -15.03 32.04
CA HIS A 165 -12.47 -14.78 31.33
C HIS A 165 -12.30 -13.53 30.48
N PHE A 166 -12.15 -13.71 29.17
CA PHE A 166 -11.89 -12.62 28.24
C PHE A 166 -13.16 -12.08 27.58
N ARG A 167 -13.38 -10.76 27.69
CA ARG A 167 -14.44 -10.01 27.00
C ARG A 167 -13.90 -9.20 25.82
N ASN A 168 -14.62 -9.24 24.70
CA ASN A 168 -14.47 -8.32 23.56
C ASN A 168 -14.64 -6.85 23.98
N MET A 169 -13.61 -6.04 23.69
CA MET A 169 -13.65 -4.59 23.91
C MET A 169 -14.23 -3.83 22.71
N ALA A 170 -14.19 -4.42 21.52
CA ALA A 170 -14.82 -3.90 20.31
C ALA A 170 -16.15 -4.61 20.00
N ALA A 171 -16.93 -4.06 19.06
CA ALA A 171 -18.14 -4.67 18.50
C ALA A 171 -17.88 -5.17 17.06
N LEU A 172 -18.70 -6.12 16.61
CA LEU A 172 -18.60 -6.73 15.28
C LEU A 172 -19.87 -6.44 14.46
N VAL A 173 -19.70 -5.88 13.26
CA VAL A 173 -20.80 -5.59 12.33
C VAL A 173 -20.69 -6.47 11.08
N ARG A 174 -21.77 -7.21 10.77
CA ARG A 174 -21.98 -7.98 9.53
C ARG A 174 -22.79 -7.15 8.54
N PHE A 175 -22.34 -7.06 7.29
CA PHE A 175 -23.03 -6.38 6.19
C PHE A 175 -23.50 -7.41 5.19
N ASP A 176 -24.81 -7.43 4.89
CA ASP A 176 -25.41 -8.32 3.88
C ASP A 176 -25.83 -7.52 2.65
N ILE A 177 -25.05 -7.60 1.59
CA ILE A 177 -25.11 -6.69 0.44
C ILE A 177 -25.79 -7.39 -0.74
N SER A 178 -26.91 -6.85 -1.21
CA SER A 178 -27.53 -7.21 -2.51
C SER A 178 -28.12 -5.97 -3.20
N LEU A 179 -27.53 -5.58 -4.32
CA LEU A 179 -27.75 -4.28 -4.97
C LEU A 179 -28.46 -4.37 -6.33
N THR A 180 -28.69 -5.57 -6.84
CA THR A 180 -29.05 -5.82 -8.24
C THR A 180 -30.53 -6.10 -8.48
N ASP A 181 -31.31 -6.42 -7.43
CA ASP A 181 -32.69 -6.89 -7.59
C ASP A 181 -33.73 -5.80 -7.90
N ASP A 182 -33.60 -4.58 -7.34
CA ASP A 182 -34.66 -3.55 -7.36
C ASP A 182 -34.18 -2.09 -7.54
N TYR A 183 -32.88 -1.80 -7.60
CA TYR A 183 -32.38 -0.40 -7.52
C TYR A 183 -31.17 -0.11 -8.43
N GLY A 184 -31.26 0.94 -9.24
CA GLY A 184 -30.15 1.46 -10.05
C GLY A 184 -29.92 0.73 -11.39
N SER A 185 -28.88 1.16 -12.12
CA SER A 185 -28.47 0.62 -13.42
C SER A 185 -27.27 -0.34 -13.34
N LEU A 186 -27.01 -0.90 -12.15
CA LEU A 186 -25.88 -1.80 -11.90
C LEU A 186 -26.02 -3.10 -12.67
N ALA A 187 -24.93 -3.56 -13.28
CA ALA A 187 -24.85 -4.87 -13.91
C ALA A 187 -24.34 -5.91 -12.92
N SER A 188 -24.91 -7.12 -12.94
CA SER A 188 -24.57 -8.20 -12.00
C SER A 188 -23.13 -8.75 -12.13
N ASP A 189 -22.43 -8.42 -13.21
CA ASP A 189 -21.03 -8.77 -13.43
C ASP A 189 -20.04 -7.80 -12.75
N GLU A 190 -20.54 -6.63 -12.28
CA GLU A 190 -19.74 -5.62 -11.58
C GLU A 190 -19.11 -6.16 -10.29
N ARG A 191 -17.94 -5.63 -9.97
CA ARG A 191 -17.08 -6.08 -8.90
C ARG A 191 -17.02 -5.04 -7.80
N LEU A 192 -17.53 -5.39 -6.62
CA LEU A 192 -17.45 -4.55 -5.44
C LEU A 192 -15.97 -4.41 -5.02
N TRP A 193 -15.49 -3.18 -4.93
CA TRP A 193 -14.14 -2.85 -4.46
C TRP A 193 -14.13 -2.38 -3.01
N CYS A 194 -15.12 -1.58 -2.60
CA CYS A 194 -15.22 -1.07 -1.23
C CYS A 194 -16.66 -0.71 -0.85
N VAL A 195 -16.93 -0.75 0.45
CA VAL A 195 -18.05 -0.04 1.09
C VAL A 195 -17.45 1.05 1.98
N GLU A 196 -17.63 2.31 1.60
CA GLU A 196 -17.35 3.45 2.49
C GLU A 196 -18.62 3.74 3.31
N ILE A 197 -18.48 3.89 4.63
CA ILE A 197 -19.58 4.18 5.57
C ILE A 197 -19.19 5.38 6.41
N GLU A 198 -20.02 6.42 6.43
CA GLU A 198 -19.93 7.55 7.36
C GLU A 198 -21.04 7.41 8.41
N THR A 199 -20.65 7.09 9.64
CA THR A 199 -21.55 6.85 10.77
C THR A 199 -21.94 8.14 11.50
N GLY A 200 -22.94 8.07 12.38
CA GLY A 200 -23.44 9.22 13.12
C GLY A 200 -22.46 9.77 14.16
N ASP A 201 -21.80 8.88 14.88
CA ASP A 201 -20.70 9.18 15.82
C ASP A 201 -19.50 8.26 15.54
N ASN A 202 -18.37 8.48 16.22
CA ASN A 202 -17.11 7.76 15.97
C ASN A 202 -17.22 6.24 16.15
N VAL A 203 -16.50 5.50 15.29
CA VAL A 203 -16.46 4.03 15.21
C VAL A 203 -15.07 3.45 14.93
N THR A 204 -14.11 4.27 14.48
CA THR A 204 -12.73 3.84 14.18
C THR A 204 -11.71 4.87 14.70
N GLY A 205 -10.41 4.59 14.55
CA GLY A 205 -9.29 5.34 15.11
C GLY A 205 -8.78 4.80 16.44
N SER A 206 -8.02 5.63 17.17
CA SER A 206 -7.30 5.26 18.37
C SER A 206 -8.11 5.40 19.67
N TYR A 207 -8.07 4.36 20.50
CA TYR A 207 -8.74 4.26 21.80
C TYR A 207 -7.78 3.65 22.85
N THR A 208 -8.15 3.72 24.11
CA THR A 208 -7.57 2.93 25.20
C THR A 208 -8.64 2.30 26.08
N TYR A 209 -8.26 1.40 26.99
CA TYR A 209 -9.10 0.96 28.11
C TYR A 209 -8.27 0.63 29.36
N ASP A 210 -8.96 0.57 30.50
CA ASP A 210 -8.42 0.28 31.82
C ASP A 210 -8.69 -1.19 32.20
N LEU A 211 -7.64 -1.95 32.56
CA LEU A 211 -7.76 -3.33 33.05
C LEU A 211 -8.32 -3.44 34.47
N GLY A 212 -8.15 -2.40 35.29
CA GLY A 212 -8.78 -2.28 36.61
C GLY A 212 -10.28 -1.93 36.52
N ASN A 213 -10.73 -1.38 35.39
CA ASN A 213 -12.11 -1.00 35.12
C ASN A 213 -12.55 -1.36 33.68
N ILE A 214 -12.51 -2.66 33.36
CA ILE A 214 -12.88 -3.17 32.02
C ILE A 214 -14.32 -2.78 31.64
N ASP A 215 -15.21 -2.58 32.63
CA ASP A 215 -16.60 -2.12 32.45
C ASP A 215 -16.71 -0.65 32.00
N GLY A 216 -15.62 0.12 32.02
CA GLY A 216 -15.54 1.43 31.38
C GLY A 216 -15.54 1.39 29.84
N GLY A 217 -15.24 0.24 29.23
CA GLY A 217 -15.20 0.08 27.78
C GLY A 217 -13.98 0.76 27.13
N LEU A 218 -14.10 1.08 25.83
CA LEU A 218 -13.10 1.87 25.11
C LEU A 218 -13.33 3.37 25.33
N VAL A 219 -12.26 4.12 25.54
CA VAL A 219 -12.25 5.59 25.60
C VAL A 219 -11.28 6.18 24.56
N PRO A 220 -11.51 7.39 24.02
CA PRO A 220 -10.57 8.05 23.11
C PRO A 220 -9.15 8.13 23.66
N ALA A 221 -8.15 7.75 22.87
CA ALA A 221 -6.74 7.87 23.25
C ALA A 221 -6.29 9.35 23.28
N GLU A 222 -5.48 9.74 24.27
CA GLU A 222 -4.95 11.11 24.33
C GLU A 222 -4.02 11.39 23.14
N GLY A 223 -4.38 12.39 22.34
CA GLY A 223 -3.67 12.76 21.11
C GLY A 223 -3.95 11.87 19.89
N GLY A 224 -4.63 10.74 20.04
CA GLY A 224 -5.02 9.86 18.93
C GLY A 224 -6.30 10.33 18.23
N GLY A 225 -6.37 10.18 16.91
CA GLY A 225 -7.48 10.71 16.09
C GLY A 225 -8.59 9.70 15.80
N GLN A 226 -9.75 9.85 16.43
CA GLN A 226 -10.95 9.05 16.13
C GLN A 226 -11.52 9.37 14.73
N SER A 227 -12.47 8.55 14.28
CA SER A 227 -13.09 8.64 12.95
C SER A 227 -14.50 8.06 12.95
N LYS A 228 -15.38 8.64 12.12
CA LYS A 228 -16.73 8.14 11.80
C LYS A 228 -16.76 7.27 10.55
N LEU A 229 -15.61 7.04 9.93
CA LEU A 229 -15.52 6.32 8.67
C LEU A 229 -15.28 4.82 8.92
N ILE A 230 -15.81 3.98 8.04
CA ILE A 230 -15.43 2.58 7.86
C ILE A 230 -15.28 2.36 6.35
N ASN A 231 -14.08 2.01 5.90
CA ASN A 231 -13.75 1.72 4.52
C ASN A 231 -13.47 0.21 4.41
N LEU A 232 -14.51 -0.57 4.11
CA LEU A 232 -14.42 -2.03 4.02
C LEU A 232 -14.04 -2.44 2.59
N ALA A 233 -12.74 -2.65 2.35
CA ALA A 233 -12.17 -2.87 1.03
C ALA A 233 -12.01 -4.37 0.71
N PHE A 234 -12.44 -4.79 -0.47
CA PHE A 234 -12.59 -6.20 -0.83
C PHE A 234 -11.41 -6.71 -1.68
N ALA A 235 -10.45 -7.37 -1.04
CA ALA A 235 -9.26 -7.92 -1.71
C ALA A 235 -9.59 -8.90 -2.86
N ASN A 236 -10.69 -9.65 -2.74
CA ASN A 236 -11.13 -10.62 -3.75
C ASN A 236 -12.05 -10.02 -4.84
N THR A 237 -12.49 -8.77 -4.71
CA THR A 237 -13.39 -8.06 -5.66
C THR A 237 -14.64 -8.88 -6.10
N PRO A 238 -15.55 -9.23 -5.17
CA PRO A 238 -16.69 -10.12 -5.44
C PRO A 238 -17.69 -9.53 -6.45
N SER A 239 -18.33 -10.42 -7.20
CA SER A 239 -19.33 -10.07 -8.22
C SER A 239 -20.70 -9.80 -7.58
N LEU A 240 -21.39 -8.73 -8.00
CA LEU A 240 -22.75 -8.37 -7.55
C LEU A 240 -23.87 -9.36 -7.99
N SER A 241 -23.49 -10.50 -8.59
CA SER A 241 -24.39 -11.58 -9.02
C SER A 241 -24.85 -12.50 -7.89
N ASN A 242 -24.34 -12.30 -6.67
CA ASN A 242 -24.70 -13.06 -5.48
C ASN A 242 -24.76 -12.09 -4.29
N GLU A 243 -25.46 -12.49 -3.22
CA GLU A 243 -25.38 -11.82 -1.93
C GLU A 243 -23.94 -11.84 -1.39
N ILE A 244 -23.46 -10.71 -0.90
CA ILE A 244 -22.11 -10.55 -0.33
C ILE A 244 -22.25 -10.28 1.16
N THR A 245 -22.00 -11.29 1.99
CA THR A 245 -21.78 -11.10 3.43
C THR A 245 -20.33 -10.69 3.69
N ALA A 246 -20.14 -9.57 4.37
CA ALA A 246 -18.85 -9.08 4.85
C ALA A 246 -18.91 -8.60 6.31
N TYR A 247 -17.78 -8.32 6.93
CA TYR A 247 -17.70 -7.97 8.35
C TYR A 247 -16.64 -6.91 8.63
N ALA A 248 -16.90 -6.01 9.58
CA ALA A 248 -15.95 -5.02 10.10
C ALA A 248 -16.00 -4.94 11.64
N VAL A 249 -14.87 -4.60 12.26
CA VAL A 249 -14.78 -4.29 13.70
C VAL A 249 -14.96 -2.80 13.92
N VAL A 250 -15.71 -2.43 14.96
CA VAL A 250 -16.02 -1.03 15.32
C VAL A 250 -15.86 -0.79 16.82
N ALA A 251 -15.55 0.46 17.18
CA ALA A 251 -15.63 0.93 18.55
C ALA A 251 -17.09 0.88 19.05
N PRO A 252 -17.34 0.42 20.30
CA PRO A 252 -18.62 0.61 20.95
C PRO A 252 -18.90 2.09 21.15
N GLY A 253 -20.15 2.51 21.02
CA GLY A 253 -20.51 3.91 21.04
C GLY A 253 -21.95 4.17 20.61
N ARG A 254 -22.34 5.43 20.74
CA ARG A 254 -23.70 5.86 20.43
C ARG A 254 -23.94 5.92 18.93
N GLN A 255 -24.98 5.25 18.45
CA GLN A 255 -25.44 5.29 17.06
C GLN A 255 -26.98 5.35 16.93
N ASP A 256 -27.76 5.09 17.99
CA ASP A 256 -29.23 5.06 17.93
C ASP A 256 -29.83 6.39 17.44
N GLY A 257 -30.71 6.27 16.43
CA GLY A 257 -31.38 7.38 15.76
C GLY A 257 -30.47 8.27 14.91
N THR A 258 -29.19 7.94 14.78
CA THR A 258 -28.26 8.71 13.94
C THR A 258 -28.43 8.36 12.46
N THR A 259 -28.17 9.33 11.58
CA THR A 259 -28.14 9.10 10.14
C THR A 259 -26.75 8.69 9.71
N TRP A 260 -26.67 7.64 8.91
CA TRP A 260 -25.45 7.12 8.31
C TRP A 260 -25.51 7.31 6.79
N ARG A 261 -24.39 7.72 6.17
CA ARG A 261 -24.19 7.65 4.71
C ARG A 261 -23.44 6.36 4.40
N VAL A 262 -23.84 5.66 3.34
CA VAL A 262 -23.18 4.46 2.85
C VAL A 262 -22.97 4.58 1.34
N ARG A 263 -21.77 4.23 0.89
CA ARG A 263 -21.36 4.31 -0.51
C ARG A 263 -20.70 2.99 -0.94
N PHE A 264 -21.29 2.33 -1.93
CA PHE A 264 -20.67 1.22 -2.63
C PHE A 264 -19.81 1.75 -3.78
N ILE A 265 -18.61 1.18 -3.96
CA ILE A 265 -17.71 1.49 -5.07
C ILE A 265 -17.45 0.19 -5.84
N THR A 266 -17.86 0.14 -7.10
CA THR A 266 -17.59 -0.97 -8.03
C THR A 266 -16.53 -0.60 -9.07
N ASP A 267 -16.21 -1.54 -9.96
CA ASP A 267 -15.36 -1.34 -11.13
C ASP A 267 -15.93 -0.38 -12.20
N LYS A 268 -17.20 0.03 -12.07
CA LYS A 268 -17.89 0.90 -13.04
C LYS A 268 -18.63 2.06 -12.37
N HIS A 269 -19.28 1.80 -11.24
CA HIS A 269 -20.22 2.72 -10.60
C HIS A 269 -19.92 2.97 -9.12
N THR A 270 -20.26 4.17 -8.68
CA THR A 270 -20.36 4.56 -7.27
C THR A 270 -21.82 4.77 -6.93
N VAL A 271 -22.27 4.21 -5.80
CA VAL A 271 -23.68 4.18 -5.39
C VAL A 271 -23.83 4.63 -3.94
N GLU A 272 -24.47 5.78 -3.72
CA GLU A 272 -24.62 6.41 -2.41
C GLU A 272 -26.08 6.43 -1.93
N PHE A 273 -26.27 6.24 -0.62
CA PHE A 273 -27.55 6.39 0.07
C PHE A 273 -27.35 6.77 1.54
N THR A 274 -28.44 7.16 2.22
CA THR A 274 -28.47 7.41 3.66
C THR A 274 -29.50 6.54 4.37
N THR A 275 -29.15 5.98 5.52
CA THR A 275 -30.03 5.17 6.38
C THR A 275 -29.94 5.64 7.84
N GLN A 276 -30.70 5.03 8.76
CA GLN A 276 -30.59 5.29 10.20
C GLN A 276 -30.15 4.03 10.96
N ALA A 277 -29.28 4.22 11.95
CA ALA A 277 -28.93 3.18 12.90
C ALA A 277 -30.02 3.06 13.99
N LEU A 278 -30.33 1.81 14.37
CA LEU A 278 -31.50 1.45 15.19
C LEU A 278 -31.14 1.05 16.64
N CYS A 279 -29.86 1.16 17.00
CA CYS A 279 -29.31 0.82 18.31
C CYS A 279 -27.91 1.40 18.47
N ASP A 280 -27.43 1.47 19.72
CA ASP A 280 -26.04 1.76 20.04
C ASP A 280 -25.18 0.48 19.94
N PHE A 281 -23.87 0.65 19.72
CA PHE A 281 -22.90 -0.43 19.71
C PHE A 281 -22.32 -0.68 21.11
N GLU A 282 -22.43 -1.92 21.58
CA GLU A 282 -21.92 -2.40 22.87
C GLU A 282 -20.68 -3.30 22.67
N ALA A 283 -19.75 -3.25 23.63
CA ALA A 283 -18.55 -4.09 23.64
C ALA A 283 -18.92 -5.58 23.68
N GLY A 284 -18.39 -6.37 22.75
CA GLY A 284 -18.71 -7.79 22.65
C GLY A 284 -20.14 -8.10 22.23
N LYS A 285 -20.73 -7.25 21.39
CA LYS A 285 -21.96 -7.55 20.64
C LYS A 285 -21.71 -7.69 19.15
N PHE A 286 -22.62 -8.41 18.52
CA PHE A 286 -22.69 -8.69 17.09
C PHE A 286 -23.94 -8.03 16.51
N TYR A 287 -23.80 -7.37 15.36
CA TYR A 287 -24.87 -6.64 14.70
C TYR A 287 -24.92 -6.99 13.22
N THR A 288 -26.11 -7.28 12.68
CA THR A 288 -26.31 -7.43 11.22
C THR A 288 -26.93 -6.16 10.66
N MET A 289 -26.30 -5.58 9.64
CA MET A 289 -26.78 -4.47 8.85
C MET A 289 -27.13 -4.97 7.43
N PRO A 290 -28.43 -5.21 7.12
CA PRO A 290 -28.82 -5.68 5.81
C PRO A 290 -28.84 -4.51 4.82
N LEU A 291 -27.94 -4.55 3.84
CA LEU A 291 -27.78 -3.56 2.78
C LEU A 291 -28.31 -4.12 1.44
N ASN A 292 -29.57 -4.53 1.46
CA ASN A 292 -30.28 -5.09 0.31
C ASN A 292 -31.36 -4.16 -0.23
N GLY A 293 -31.76 -4.37 -1.49
CA GLY A 293 -32.79 -3.58 -2.18
C GLY A 293 -34.07 -3.35 -1.38
N THR A 294 -34.54 -4.33 -0.58
CA THR A 294 -35.74 -4.16 0.25
C THR A 294 -35.51 -3.18 1.40
N ILE A 295 -34.35 -3.18 2.06
CA ILE A 295 -34.03 -2.19 3.10
C ILE A 295 -33.82 -0.81 2.47
N LEU A 296 -33.17 -0.75 1.30
CA LEU A 296 -32.97 0.48 0.54
C LEU A 296 -34.32 1.13 0.17
N VAL A 297 -35.27 0.37 -0.39
CA VAL A 297 -36.62 0.86 -0.74
C VAL A 297 -37.42 1.38 0.47
N ASN A 298 -37.26 0.79 1.65
CA ASN A 298 -38.06 1.17 2.82
C ASN A 298 -37.44 2.29 3.67
N ASN A 299 -36.11 2.42 3.71
CA ASN A 299 -35.42 3.38 4.56
C ASN A 299 -34.77 4.55 3.79
N VAL A 300 -34.66 4.46 2.45
CA VAL A 300 -33.99 5.46 1.61
C VAL A 300 -34.96 6.05 0.58
N GLY A 301 -35.08 7.38 0.56
CA GLY A 301 -35.95 8.09 -0.40
C GLY A 301 -35.38 8.20 -1.82
N SER A 302 -34.06 8.05 -1.99
CA SER A 302 -33.34 8.07 -3.26
C SER A 302 -31.95 7.43 -3.11
N MET A 303 -31.54 6.64 -4.09
CA MET A 303 -30.17 6.10 -4.20
C MET A 303 -29.52 6.72 -5.43
N ASP A 304 -28.40 7.41 -5.24
CA ASP A 304 -27.70 8.10 -6.33
C ASP A 304 -26.62 7.18 -6.91
N VAL A 305 -26.72 6.93 -8.23
CA VAL A 305 -25.78 6.10 -9.00
C VAL A 305 -25.02 7.00 -9.96
N ALA A 306 -23.69 6.99 -9.87
CA ALA A 306 -22.77 7.71 -10.75
C ALA A 306 -21.72 6.75 -11.32
N GLU A 307 -21.06 7.13 -12.42
CA GLU A 307 -19.80 6.50 -12.83
C GLU A 307 -18.72 6.79 -11.77
N THR A 308 -17.88 5.80 -11.44
CA THR A 308 -16.80 5.98 -10.46
C THR A 308 -15.74 6.94 -11.02
N GLU A 309 -15.36 7.97 -10.24
CA GLU A 309 -14.28 8.89 -10.60
C GLU A 309 -12.95 8.13 -10.71
N GLU A 310 -12.35 8.11 -11.90
CA GLU A 310 -11.06 7.45 -12.10
C GLU A 310 -9.93 8.21 -11.39
N THR A 311 -9.21 7.51 -10.51
CA THR A 311 -8.03 8.04 -9.82
C THR A 311 -6.74 7.71 -10.56
N ALA A 312 -5.71 8.53 -10.37
CA ALA A 312 -4.35 8.29 -10.85
C ALA A 312 -3.32 8.88 -9.89
N ASN A 313 -2.02 8.75 -10.18
CA ASN A 313 -0.97 9.47 -9.46
C ASN A 313 -0.66 10.86 -10.02
N CYS A 314 -1.16 11.19 -11.20
CA CYS A 314 -0.95 12.47 -11.87
C CYS A 314 -2.28 13.09 -12.29
N TYR A 315 -2.50 14.36 -11.95
CA TYR A 315 -3.68 15.13 -12.37
C TYR A 315 -3.24 16.31 -13.23
N ILE A 316 -3.79 16.40 -14.44
CA ILE A 316 -3.49 17.45 -15.42
C ILE A 316 -4.35 18.68 -15.14
N VAL A 317 -3.73 19.85 -15.04
CA VAL A 317 -4.42 21.15 -14.94
C VAL A 317 -3.99 22.05 -16.10
N THR A 318 -4.93 22.76 -16.72
CA THR A 318 -4.71 23.55 -17.96
C THR A 318 -5.10 25.02 -17.83
N GLU A 319 -5.66 25.43 -16.70
CA GLU A 319 -6.04 26.82 -16.41
C GLU A 319 -6.04 27.08 -14.88
N PRO A 320 -6.10 28.35 -14.43
CA PRO A 320 -6.26 28.69 -13.01
C PRO A 320 -7.68 28.43 -12.51
N GLY A 321 -7.84 27.89 -11.28
CA GLY A 321 -9.14 27.58 -10.69
C GLY A 321 -9.04 26.83 -9.36
N GLU A 322 -10.19 26.50 -8.75
CA GLU A 322 -10.27 25.49 -7.69
C GLU A 322 -10.35 24.09 -8.31
N TYR A 323 -9.56 23.15 -7.80
CA TYR A 323 -9.52 21.76 -8.23
C TYR A 323 -9.61 20.82 -7.01
N SER A 324 -10.06 19.58 -7.23
CA SER A 324 -10.01 18.53 -6.20
C SER A 324 -9.92 17.13 -6.78
N PHE A 325 -9.38 16.19 -5.99
CA PHE A 325 -9.33 14.75 -6.31
C PHE A 325 -9.59 13.90 -5.05
N PRO A 326 -10.02 12.63 -5.17
CA PRO A 326 -10.20 11.72 -4.03
C PRO A 326 -8.91 11.53 -3.23
N ALA A 327 -8.97 11.76 -1.92
CA ALA A 327 -7.85 11.58 -1.00
C ALA A 327 -7.88 10.22 -0.28
N THR A 328 -9.04 9.55 -0.25
CA THR A 328 -9.23 8.23 0.36
C THR A 328 -8.79 7.07 -0.54
N VAL A 329 -8.44 7.33 -1.81
CA VAL A 329 -8.12 6.30 -2.81
C VAL A 329 -6.79 6.62 -3.50
N ILE A 330 -5.83 5.69 -3.45
CA ILE A 330 -4.47 5.89 -3.96
C ILE A 330 -4.29 5.43 -5.41
N GLY A 331 -3.42 6.13 -6.15
CA GLY A 331 -2.98 5.72 -7.49
C GLY A 331 -4.13 5.39 -8.44
N ASN A 332 -4.01 4.26 -9.18
CA ASN A 332 -5.07 3.77 -10.08
C ASN A 332 -6.25 3.08 -9.35
N GLY A 333 -6.47 3.34 -8.06
CA GLY A 333 -7.55 2.76 -7.26
C GLY A 333 -7.42 1.24 -7.08
N GLN A 334 -8.51 0.56 -6.69
CA GLN A 334 -8.46 -0.88 -6.39
C GLN A 334 -8.16 -1.73 -7.63
N LYS A 335 -8.56 -1.30 -8.85
CA LYS A 335 -8.08 -1.91 -10.10
C LYS A 335 -6.54 -1.90 -10.19
N GLY A 336 -5.88 -0.92 -9.59
CA GLY A 336 -4.41 -0.81 -9.55
C GLY A 336 -3.69 -1.78 -8.59
N ILE A 337 -4.41 -2.58 -7.80
CA ILE A 337 -3.80 -3.61 -6.93
C ILE A 337 -3.61 -4.91 -7.73
N ILE A 338 -2.43 -5.52 -7.59
CA ILE A 338 -2.16 -6.89 -8.06
C ILE A 338 -2.03 -7.77 -6.80
N PRO A 339 -3.00 -8.66 -6.49
CA PRO A 339 -3.00 -9.41 -5.24
C PRO A 339 -1.73 -10.23 -5.02
N GLY A 340 -1.11 -10.10 -3.84
CA GLY A 340 0.13 -10.82 -3.50
C GLY A 340 1.38 -10.34 -4.25
N ALA A 341 1.32 -9.20 -4.95
CA ALA A 341 2.48 -8.60 -5.61
C ALA A 341 3.43 -7.84 -4.65
N GLY A 342 3.20 -7.90 -3.33
CA GLY A 342 4.06 -7.24 -2.33
C GLY A 342 4.01 -5.71 -2.42
N PHE A 343 2.81 -5.15 -2.57
CA PHE A 343 2.58 -3.71 -2.51
C PHE A 343 2.53 -3.26 -1.03
N HIS A 344 2.73 -1.95 -0.78
CA HIS A 344 2.72 -1.36 0.58
C HIS A 344 1.34 -1.47 1.28
N THR A 345 0.32 -1.87 0.53
CA THR A 345 -1.04 -2.16 0.96
C THR A 345 -1.64 -3.19 -0.01
N GLU A 346 -2.50 -4.08 0.48
CA GLU A 346 -3.33 -4.97 -0.35
C GLU A 346 -4.66 -4.30 -0.75
N THR A 347 -4.90 -3.05 -0.35
CA THR A 347 -6.11 -2.28 -0.71
C THR A 347 -5.78 -0.82 -1.03
N ALA A 348 -6.40 -0.24 -2.05
CA ALA A 348 -6.12 1.12 -2.47
C ALA A 348 -6.71 2.23 -1.55
N TYR A 349 -7.23 1.87 -0.38
CA TYR A 349 -8.00 2.77 0.49
C TYR A 349 -7.17 3.25 1.69
N ILE A 350 -7.18 4.57 1.91
CA ILE A 350 -6.50 5.26 3.00
C ILE A 350 -7.44 6.26 3.68
N SER A 351 -7.06 6.72 4.89
CA SER A 351 -7.87 7.65 5.69
C SER A 351 -7.02 8.78 6.24
N PRO A 352 -6.59 9.74 5.40
CA PRO A 352 -5.80 10.87 5.86
C PRO A 352 -6.58 11.78 6.81
N LYS A 353 -5.84 12.51 7.64
CA LYS A 353 -6.37 13.54 8.55
C LYS A 353 -6.01 14.96 8.11
N SER A 354 -5.03 15.14 7.22
CA SER A 354 -4.73 16.42 6.57
C SER A 354 -4.05 16.26 5.20
N ALA A 355 -3.91 17.36 4.45
CA ALA A 355 -3.28 17.42 3.13
C ALA A 355 -2.40 18.67 3.00
N GLY A 356 -1.26 18.58 2.31
CA GLY A 356 -0.28 19.66 2.23
C GLY A 356 0.56 19.67 0.95
N LEU A 357 0.96 20.88 0.52
CA LEU A 357 1.88 21.07 -0.60
C LEU A 357 3.30 20.65 -0.22
N VAL A 358 3.80 19.58 -0.85
CA VAL A 358 5.15 19.04 -0.62
C VAL A 358 6.19 19.89 -1.36
N TRP A 359 5.92 20.21 -2.63
CA TRP A 359 6.71 21.18 -3.39
C TRP A 359 5.95 21.73 -4.60
N SER A 360 6.41 22.87 -5.09
CA SER A 360 6.03 23.46 -6.38
C SER A 360 7.27 24.04 -7.07
N GLU A 361 7.32 23.96 -8.41
CA GLU A 361 8.32 24.67 -9.24
C GLU A 361 8.10 26.19 -9.30
N ALA A 362 6.88 26.67 -8.99
CA ALA A 362 6.57 28.10 -9.01
C ALA A 362 5.78 28.56 -7.78
N GLN A 363 6.03 29.80 -7.37
CA GLN A 363 5.18 30.46 -6.38
C GLN A 363 3.76 30.59 -6.95
N ASP A 364 2.76 30.37 -6.10
CA ASP A 364 1.35 30.51 -6.44
C ASP A 364 0.89 29.66 -7.65
N PHE A 365 1.63 28.59 -8.02
CA PHE A 365 1.11 27.56 -8.92
C PHE A 365 0.05 26.72 -8.22
N VAL A 366 0.38 26.15 -7.06
CA VAL A 366 -0.57 25.44 -6.18
C VAL A 366 -0.59 26.12 -4.81
N SER A 367 -1.78 26.37 -4.28
CA SER A 367 -2.02 27.01 -2.98
C SER A 367 -3.33 26.53 -2.35
N ASN A 368 -3.63 26.95 -1.11
CA ASN A 368 -4.86 26.60 -0.38
C ASN A 368 -5.18 25.09 -0.32
N VAL A 369 -4.13 24.27 -0.26
CA VAL A 369 -4.25 22.81 -0.12
C VAL A 369 -4.91 22.48 1.20
N ARG A 370 -5.98 21.69 1.15
CA ARG A 370 -6.78 21.29 2.32
C ARG A 370 -7.45 19.94 2.07
N LEU A 371 -7.82 19.25 3.16
CA LEU A 371 -8.56 18.00 3.13
C LEU A 371 -9.99 18.27 3.61
N GLU A 372 -10.97 18.08 2.72
CA GLU A 372 -12.41 18.29 2.99
C GLU A 372 -13.18 17.12 2.37
N ASP A 373 -14.16 16.55 3.08
CA ASP A 373 -15.08 15.50 2.61
C ASP A 373 -14.39 14.30 1.88
N GLY A 374 -13.21 13.89 2.36
CA GLY A 374 -12.43 12.79 1.77
C GLY A 374 -11.68 13.15 0.48
N ARG A 375 -11.61 14.43 0.11
CA ARG A 375 -10.92 14.96 -1.08
C ARG A 375 -9.82 15.95 -0.71
N VAL A 376 -8.76 15.97 -1.51
CA VAL A 376 -7.82 17.11 -1.52
C VAL A 376 -8.44 18.21 -2.35
N HIS A 377 -8.61 19.40 -1.79
CA HIS A 377 -8.96 20.62 -2.53
C HIS A 377 -7.74 21.56 -2.59
N TYR A 378 -7.56 22.26 -3.72
CA TYR A 378 -6.45 23.19 -3.92
C TYR A 378 -6.76 24.24 -5.00
N THR A 379 -6.15 25.42 -4.88
CA THR A 379 -6.20 26.48 -5.89
C THR A 379 -5.00 26.37 -6.84
N VAL A 380 -5.27 26.33 -8.14
CA VAL A 380 -4.27 26.57 -9.19
C VAL A 380 -4.26 28.06 -9.55
N GLY A 381 -3.11 28.72 -9.39
CA GLY A 381 -2.97 30.15 -9.69
C GLY A 381 -2.51 30.45 -11.12
N SER A 382 -2.25 31.74 -11.41
CA SER A 382 -1.90 32.19 -12.77
C SER A 382 -0.60 31.60 -13.33
N ALA A 383 0.26 31.02 -12.48
CA ALA A 383 1.43 30.24 -12.86
C ALA A 383 1.09 28.77 -13.21
N TYR A 384 -0.08 28.52 -13.81
CA TYR A 384 -0.69 27.19 -14.01
C TYR A 384 0.14 26.19 -14.84
N SER A 385 1.20 26.62 -15.54
CA SER A 385 2.06 25.76 -16.38
C SER A 385 3.36 25.38 -15.67
N ASN A 386 3.28 24.63 -14.58
CA ASN A 386 4.39 24.17 -13.73
C ASN A 386 4.09 22.78 -13.13
N ASN A 387 5.02 22.20 -12.37
CA ASN A 387 4.79 20.98 -11.60
C ASN A 387 4.72 21.23 -10.09
N ALA A 388 3.95 20.39 -9.39
CA ALA A 388 3.88 20.34 -7.93
C ALA A 388 3.57 18.92 -7.44
N VAL A 389 3.80 18.66 -6.15
CA VAL A 389 3.34 17.45 -5.46
C VAL A 389 2.55 17.83 -4.22
N ILE A 390 1.39 17.21 -4.04
CA ILE A 390 0.57 17.29 -2.82
C ILE A 390 0.64 15.93 -2.12
N ALA A 391 0.80 15.93 -0.80
CA ALA A 391 0.73 14.74 0.05
C ALA A 391 -0.48 14.81 0.99
N VAL A 392 -0.89 13.64 1.47
CA VAL A 392 -1.87 13.48 2.54
C VAL A 392 -1.25 12.71 3.70
N TYR A 393 -1.66 13.06 4.91
CA TYR A 393 -0.94 12.76 6.15
C TYR A 393 -1.78 11.95 7.14
N SER A 394 -1.12 11.16 7.98
CA SER A 394 -1.76 10.37 9.03
C SER A 394 -2.38 11.23 10.12
N GLU A 395 -1.83 12.42 10.41
CA GLU A 395 -2.29 13.32 11.45
C GLU A 395 -2.80 14.68 10.91
N PRO A 396 -3.50 15.49 11.73
CA PRO A 396 -3.84 16.87 11.42
C PRO A 396 -2.63 17.75 11.11
N ASP A 397 -2.87 18.96 10.58
CA ASP A 397 -1.88 20.03 10.38
C ASP A 397 -0.57 19.62 9.65
N CYS A 398 -0.68 18.66 8.72
CA CYS A 398 0.44 18.06 7.96
C CYS A 398 1.52 17.41 8.86
N GLN A 399 1.11 16.85 10.00
CA GLN A 399 1.98 16.09 10.91
C GLN A 399 1.86 14.58 10.66
N GLY A 400 2.68 13.77 11.34
CA GLY A 400 2.67 12.32 11.20
C GLY A 400 3.32 11.83 9.90
N GLU A 401 2.90 10.65 9.44
CA GLU A 401 3.46 10.00 8.25
C GLU A 401 2.72 10.42 6.97
N ILE A 402 3.42 10.43 5.84
CA ILE A 402 2.79 10.64 4.52
C ILE A 402 2.16 9.31 4.10
N LEU A 403 0.83 9.26 4.01
CA LEU A 403 0.10 8.07 3.57
C LEU A 403 0.17 7.89 2.05
N TRP A 404 0.14 9.00 1.31
CA TRP A 404 0.30 9.03 -0.15
C TRP A 404 0.63 10.43 -0.66
N SER A 405 1.03 10.54 -1.93
CA SER A 405 1.22 11.83 -2.61
C SER A 405 1.00 11.73 -4.13
N TRP A 406 0.57 12.84 -4.73
CA TRP A 406 0.17 12.96 -6.13
C TRP A 406 0.89 14.10 -6.84
N HIS A 407 1.15 13.92 -8.14
CA HIS A 407 1.70 14.92 -9.05
C HIS A 407 0.58 15.80 -9.62
N ILE A 408 0.69 17.11 -9.41
CA ILE A 408 -0.14 18.10 -10.12
C ILE A 408 0.68 18.60 -11.32
N TRP A 409 0.20 18.30 -12.53
CA TRP A 409 0.89 18.58 -13.78
C TRP A 409 0.20 19.72 -14.55
N GLY A 410 0.78 20.90 -14.44
CA GLY A 410 0.35 22.10 -15.15
C GLY A 410 0.81 22.14 -16.60
N THR A 411 -0.13 22.15 -17.55
CA THR A 411 0.14 22.10 -18.99
C THR A 411 -0.42 23.28 -19.77
N ILE A 412 0.32 23.74 -20.78
CA ILE A 412 -0.14 24.72 -21.76
C ILE A 412 -0.98 23.98 -22.80
N GLY A 413 -2.29 23.98 -22.60
CA GLY A 413 -3.23 23.14 -23.34
C GLY A 413 -3.15 21.67 -22.94
N GLN A 414 -4.21 20.92 -23.23
CA GLN A 414 -4.24 19.48 -22.98
C GLN A 414 -3.11 18.78 -23.75
N PRO A 415 -2.48 17.72 -23.19
CA PRO A 415 -1.64 16.81 -23.96
C PRO A 415 -2.42 16.12 -25.07
N GLU A 416 -1.77 15.91 -26.22
CA GLU A 416 -2.35 15.20 -27.37
C GLU A 416 -1.71 13.81 -27.56
N ASP A 417 -2.44 12.93 -28.26
CA ASP A 417 -2.02 11.55 -28.55
C ASP A 417 -1.36 11.44 -29.94
N GLU A 418 -0.12 10.97 -30.00
CA GLU A 418 0.61 10.67 -31.23
C GLU A 418 0.62 9.16 -31.52
N GLU A 419 0.15 8.73 -32.70
CA GLU A 419 0.21 7.33 -33.10
C GLU A 419 1.65 6.94 -33.52
N TYR A 420 2.29 6.07 -32.73
CA TYR A 420 3.55 5.41 -33.09
C TYR A 420 3.26 4.02 -33.66
N THR A 421 4.04 3.60 -34.67
CA THR A 421 4.06 2.22 -35.20
C THR A 421 5.42 1.58 -34.95
N ASN A 422 5.42 0.41 -34.32
CA ASN A 422 6.64 -0.25 -33.86
C ASN A 422 7.20 -1.29 -34.87
N GLN A 423 8.31 -1.98 -34.56
CA GLN A 423 8.93 -2.94 -35.49
C GLN A 423 8.05 -4.16 -35.82
N ALA A 424 7.18 -4.59 -34.90
CA ALA A 424 6.20 -5.65 -35.12
C ALA A 424 4.94 -5.16 -35.88
N GLY A 425 4.86 -3.86 -36.20
CA GLY A 425 3.69 -3.23 -36.82
C GLY A 425 2.55 -2.91 -35.84
N ALA A 426 2.77 -3.07 -34.54
CA ALA A 426 1.80 -2.69 -33.51
C ALA A 426 1.76 -1.16 -33.35
N LYS A 427 0.58 -0.64 -33.02
CA LYS A 427 0.29 0.80 -32.88
C LYS A 427 0.13 1.18 -31.41
N PHE A 428 0.63 2.35 -31.05
CA PHE A 428 0.56 2.91 -29.69
C PHE A 428 0.10 4.37 -29.78
N MET A 429 -0.88 4.76 -28.98
CA MET A 429 -1.26 6.17 -28.80
C MET A 429 -0.42 6.75 -27.66
N VAL A 430 0.67 7.43 -28.00
CA VAL A 430 1.68 7.93 -27.06
C VAL A 430 1.41 9.39 -26.72
N LEU A 431 1.59 9.83 -25.48
CA LEU A 431 1.58 11.26 -25.17
C LEU A 431 2.64 12.00 -25.97
N ASP A 432 2.27 13.15 -26.53
CA ASP A 432 3.13 14.07 -27.30
C ASP A 432 4.37 14.60 -26.53
N ARG A 433 4.39 14.44 -25.20
CA ARG A 433 5.40 14.96 -24.28
C ARG A 433 5.65 14.02 -23.08
N GLU A 434 6.78 14.19 -22.40
CA GLU A 434 7.10 13.49 -21.14
C GLU A 434 6.15 13.90 -20.00
N ILE A 435 5.93 13.02 -19.01
CA ILE A 435 5.16 13.40 -17.80
C ILE A 435 5.86 14.60 -17.13
N GLY A 436 5.10 15.63 -16.78
CA GLY A 436 5.64 16.87 -16.20
C GLY A 436 6.17 17.89 -17.22
N ALA A 437 6.20 17.57 -18.51
CA ALA A 437 6.56 18.55 -19.55
C ALA A 437 5.38 19.50 -19.78
N VAL A 438 5.53 20.78 -19.43
CA VAL A 438 4.40 21.74 -19.49
C VAL A 438 3.95 22.05 -20.93
N ARG A 439 4.73 21.64 -21.94
CA ARG A 439 4.42 21.62 -23.37
C ARG A 439 5.35 20.65 -24.11
N VAL A 440 5.00 20.27 -25.33
CA VAL A 440 5.87 19.53 -26.27
C VAL A 440 7.27 20.16 -26.35
N ALA A 441 8.30 19.31 -26.47
CA ALA A 441 9.71 19.68 -26.58
C ALA A 441 10.31 20.44 -25.38
N GLN A 442 9.63 20.51 -24.22
CA GLN A 442 10.24 20.88 -22.93
C GLN A 442 10.58 19.61 -22.12
N TYR A 443 11.61 19.67 -21.27
CA TYR A 443 11.90 18.58 -20.32
C TYR A 443 10.72 18.36 -19.35
N GLY A 444 10.28 17.11 -19.23
CA GLY A 444 9.38 16.67 -18.14
C GLY A 444 10.14 16.24 -16.88
N CYS A 445 9.42 15.74 -15.89
CA CYS A 445 9.94 15.23 -14.63
C CYS A 445 10.75 13.93 -14.82
N LEU A 446 11.53 13.58 -13.79
CA LEU A 446 12.28 12.33 -13.68
C LEU A 446 11.67 11.45 -12.60
N TYR A 447 11.81 10.12 -12.73
CA TYR A 447 11.31 9.12 -11.79
C TYR A 447 12.37 8.03 -11.58
N GLN A 448 12.53 7.54 -10.35
CA GLN A 448 13.20 6.24 -10.12
C GLN A 448 12.26 5.15 -10.62
N TRP A 449 12.78 4.06 -11.19
CA TRP A 449 11.91 3.04 -11.78
C TRP A 449 10.98 2.44 -10.72
N GLY A 450 9.69 2.31 -11.03
CA GLY A 450 8.68 1.77 -10.11
C GLY A 450 8.13 2.76 -9.08
N ARG A 451 8.63 4.01 -9.01
CA ARG A 451 8.05 5.05 -8.15
C ARG A 451 7.06 5.94 -8.90
N LYS A 452 6.02 6.38 -8.20
CA LYS A 452 5.08 7.41 -8.68
C LYS A 452 5.63 8.85 -8.58
N ASP A 453 6.68 9.05 -7.77
CA ASP A 453 7.07 10.37 -7.28
C ASP A 453 7.95 11.13 -8.31
N PRO A 454 7.53 12.31 -8.79
CA PRO A 454 8.32 13.11 -9.73
C PRO A 454 9.45 13.89 -9.06
N PHE A 455 10.59 13.97 -9.74
CA PHE A 455 11.69 14.88 -9.45
C PHE A 455 11.84 15.92 -10.58
N PRO A 456 11.77 17.23 -10.29
CA PRO A 456 12.13 18.29 -11.22
C PRO A 456 13.49 18.07 -11.90
N ASN A 457 13.45 17.97 -13.22
CA ASN A 457 14.58 17.68 -14.10
C ASN A 457 15.56 18.88 -14.17
N ASN A 458 14.97 20.07 -14.28
CA ASN A 458 15.64 21.34 -14.04
C ASN A 458 15.67 21.68 -12.55
N VAL A 459 16.68 22.46 -12.15
CA VAL A 459 16.84 22.89 -10.76
C VAL A 459 16.14 24.23 -10.58
N VAL A 460 15.10 24.26 -9.75
CA VAL A 460 14.22 25.41 -9.52
C VAL A 460 14.21 25.78 -8.03
N THR A 461 13.94 27.05 -7.72
CA THR A 461 13.51 27.46 -6.37
C THR A 461 12.26 26.66 -6.02
N ARG A 462 12.28 25.95 -4.89
CA ARG A 462 11.09 25.25 -4.38
C ARG A 462 10.31 26.17 -3.45
N TYR A 463 9.02 25.92 -3.29
CA TYR A 463 8.18 26.57 -2.28
C TYR A 463 7.60 25.52 -1.33
N TRP A 464 7.75 25.76 -0.02
CA TRP A 464 7.09 25.02 1.05
C TRP A 464 6.30 26.02 1.90
N ASN A 465 5.00 25.79 2.06
CA ASN A 465 4.09 26.67 2.80
C ASN A 465 4.32 28.18 2.50
N GLY A 466 4.37 28.52 1.21
CA GLY A 466 4.61 29.88 0.69
C GLY A 466 6.05 30.43 0.77
N SER A 467 7.00 29.70 1.38
CA SER A 467 8.39 30.16 1.59
C SER A 467 9.38 29.54 0.60
N GLU A 468 10.36 30.34 0.11
CA GLU A 468 11.45 29.83 -0.75
C GLU A 468 12.32 28.81 0.00
N LEU A 469 12.21 27.54 -0.38
CA LEU A 469 13.18 26.50 -0.05
C LEU A 469 14.33 26.52 -1.08
N VAL A 470 15.50 26.89 -0.57
CA VAL A 470 16.86 26.61 -1.07
C VAL A 470 16.99 26.37 -2.58
N LYS A 471 17.61 27.35 -3.26
CA LYS A 471 18.20 27.17 -4.59
C LYS A 471 19.31 26.11 -4.55
N PHE A 472 18.96 24.87 -4.87
CA PHE A 472 19.96 23.86 -5.26
C PHE A 472 20.74 24.39 -6.49
N ASN A 473 21.98 23.96 -6.65
CA ASN A 473 22.79 24.27 -7.84
C ASN A 473 22.82 23.04 -8.74
N THR A 474 22.92 23.19 -10.07
CA THR A 474 23.15 22.04 -10.98
C THR A 474 24.47 21.31 -10.67
N ASN A 475 25.41 21.95 -9.98
CA ASN A 475 26.65 21.36 -9.49
C ASN A 475 26.50 20.62 -8.14
N PHE A 476 25.35 20.69 -7.47
CA PHE A 476 25.03 19.91 -6.29
C PHE A 476 24.01 18.81 -6.62
N GLY A 477 24.01 17.75 -5.81
CA GLY A 477 23.06 16.65 -5.95
C GLY A 477 21.62 17.09 -5.68
N TRP A 478 20.66 16.36 -6.26
CA TRP A 478 19.28 16.37 -5.79
C TRP A 478 19.20 15.79 -4.36
N SER A 479 18.14 16.14 -3.63
CA SER A 479 17.89 15.62 -2.27
C SER A 479 17.78 14.09 -2.33
N HIS A 480 18.48 13.41 -1.44
CA HIS A 480 18.50 11.96 -1.40
C HIS A 480 18.66 11.47 0.03
N VAL A 481 17.89 10.45 0.39
CA VAL A 481 17.97 9.77 1.67
C VAL A 481 18.75 8.47 1.47
N LYS A 482 19.64 8.12 2.41
CA LYS A 482 20.50 6.93 2.29
C LYS A 482 19.99 5.78 3.15
N ILE A 483 19.15 4.95 2.55
CA ILE A 483 18.46 3.82 3.19
C ILE A 483 18.94 2.54 2.50
N ASP A 484 19.77 1.76 3.21
CA ASP A 484 20.12 0.42 2.76
C ASP A 484 18.91 -0.51 2.94
N ASN A 485 18.60 -1.31 1.92
CA ASN A 485 17.43 -2.20 1.88
C ASN A 485 16.06 -1.50 2.08
N ALA A 486 15.88 -0.30 1.49
CA ALA A 486 14.64 0.47 1.62
C ALA A 486 13.39 -0.31 1.20
N THR A 487 12.27 -0.03 1.84
CA THR A 487 10.94 -0.59 1.56
C THR A 487 10.15 0.30 0.61
N ILE A 488 8.95 -0.14 0.18
CA ILE A 488 8.04 0.74 -0.56
C ILE A 488 7.47 1.83 0.37
N ALA A 489 7.28 1.56 1.67
CA ALA A 489 6.82 2.58 2.63
C ALA A 489 7.81 3.76 2.71
N ASP A 490 9.12 3.49 2.70
CA ASP A 490 10.16 4.55 2.62
C ASP A 490 9.99 5.43 1.37
N ALA A 491 9.61 4.86 0.22
CA ALA A 491 9.35 5.63 -0.99
C ALA A 491 8.10 6.53 -0.89
N ILE A 492 7.07 6.08 -0.15
CA ILE A 492 5.89 6.89 0.12
C ILE A 492 6.18 8.00 1.14
N HIS A 493 7.04 7.74 2.13
CA HIS A 493 7.43 8.72 3.15
C HIS A 493 8.45 9.74 2.63
N HIS A 494 9.24 9.42 1.59
CA HIS A 494 10.23 10.31 0.97
C HIS A 494 9.88 10.74 -0.48
N PRO A 495 8.71 11.36 -0.77
CA PRO A 495 8.28 11.69 -2.13
C PRO A 495 9.07 12.85 -2.77
N MET A 496 9.96 13.52 -2.03
CA MET A 496 10.86 14.56 -2.54
C MET A 496 12.24 14.04 -2.95
N GLU A 497 12.62 12.87 -2.47
CA GLU A 497 14.02 12.47 -2.36
C GLU A 497 14.28 11.19 -3.14
N LEU A 498 15.45 11.13 -3.78
CA LEU A 498 15.94 9.89 -4.35
C LEU A 498 16.29 8.95 -3.20
N ILE A 499 15.72 7.75 -3.18
CA ILE A 499 16.20 6.70 -2.29
C ILE A 499 17.51 6.17 -2.85
N ALA A 500 18.58 6.32 -2.07
CA ALA A 500 19.93 5.91 -2.39
C ALA A 500 20.44 4.90 -1.35
N GLY A 501 21.42 4.08 -1.72
CA GLY A 501 22.13 3.22 -0.78
C GLY A 501 23.37 3.87 -0.17
N ASN A 502 23.77 3.43 1.02
CA ASN A 502 25.15 3.65 1.50
C ASN A 502 26.10 2.65 0.81
N ALA A 503 25.62 1.42 0.56
CA ALA A 503 26.36 0.40 -0.17
C ALA A 503 26.56 0.75 -1.65
N THR A 504 27.81 0.71 -2.14
CA THR A 504 28.13 0.98 -3.55
C THR A 504 27.50 -0.01 -4.54
N SER A 505 27.04 -1.16 -4.03
CA SER A 505 26.42 -2.28 -4.76
C SER A 505 24.89 -2.28 -4.77
N GLN A 506 24.21 -1.37 -4.05
CA GLN A 506 22.74 -1.28 -4.06
C GLN A 506 22.28 -0.60 -5.35
N TYR A 507 21.99 -1.39 -6.39
CA TYR A 507 21.66 -0.87 -7.73
C TYR A 507 20.18 -0.54 -7.91
N ASN A 508 19.30 -1.29 -7.26
CA ASN A 508 17.89 -0.91 -7.05
C ASN A 508 17.79 0.09 -5.89
N TRP A 509 16.75 0.92 -5.85
CA TRP A 509 16.45 1.73 -4.67
C TRP A 509 15.78 0.86 -3.59
N LEU A 510 14.86 0.00 -4.00
CA LEU A 510 14.14 -0.96 -3.19
C LEU A 510 15.06 -2.13 -2.79
N GLY A 511 14.93 -2.61 -1.55
CA GLY A 511 15.77 -3.68 -0.98
C GLY A 511 15.37 -5.09 -1.40
N GLU A 512 14.07 -5.35 -1.53
CA GLU A 512 13.52 -6.59 -2.10
C GLU A 512 12.91 -6.29 -3.47
N ASP A 513 13.36 -7.00 -4.51
CA ASP A 513 13.04 -6.64 -5.90
C ASP A 513 11.55 -6.88 -6.24
N ASN A 514 10.75 -5.80 -6.31
CA ASN A 514 9.38 -5.81 -6.80
C ASN A 514 9.30 -5.35 -8.27
N TYR A 515 8.91 -6.27 -9.16
CA TYR A 515 8.80 -6.03 -10.61
C TYR A 515 7.43 -5.50 -11.05
N TYR A 516 6.41 -5.58 -10.19
CA TYR A 516 5.02 -5.26 -10.54
C TYR A 516 4.69 -3.77 -10.47
N LEU A 517 5.61 -2.95 -9.95
CA LEU A 517 5.33 -1.56 -9.55
C LEU A 517 4.65 -0.70 -10.62
N TRP A 518 5.00 -0.82 -11.91
CA TRP A 518 4.35 -0.13 -13.05
C TRP A 518 3.55 -1.06 -14.00
N GLY A 519 3.32 -2.32 -13.62
CA GLY A 519 2.33 -3.18 -14.28
C GLY A 519 2.70 -3.80 -15.65
N ASP A 520 3.97 -4.07 -15.94
CA ASP A 520 4.35 -4.93 -17.10
C ASP A 520 5.46 -5.95 -16.75
N ALA A 521 5.26 -6.64 -15.63
CA ALA A 521 6.21 -7.55 -15.02
C ALA A 521 6.23 -8.95 -15.64
N GLY A 522 7.40 -9.58 -15.62
CA GLY A 522 7.52 -11.03 -15.84
C GLY A 522 7.22 -11.49 -17.27
N ARG A 523 7.25 -10.58 -18.24
CA ARG A 523 7.10 -10.90 -19.66
C ARG A 523 8.28 -11.74 -20.18
N GLU A 524 7.96 -12.77 -20.96
CA GLU A 524 8.95 -13.42 -21.82
C GLU A 524 9.33 -12.44 -22.94
N LEU A 525 10.53 -11.86 -22.80
CA LEU A 525 11.05 -10.82 -23.69
C LEU A 525 11.62 -11.43 -24.97
N PRO A 526 11.12 -11.06 -26.18
CA PRO A 526 11.48 -11.71 -27.43
C PRO A 526 12.94 -11.47 -27.86
N ASP A 527 13.49 -12.41 -28.62
CA ASP A 527 14.83 -12.33 -29.21
C ASP A 527 14.92 -11.31 -30.36
N SER A 528 13.79 -11.03 -31.05
CA SER A 528 13.69 -10.08 -32.15
C SER A 528 12.45 -9.19 -32.04
N LEU A 529 12.65 -7.87 -32.11
CA LEU A 529 11.57 -6.87 -32.09
C LEU A 529 10.67 -6.86 -33.34
N TYR A 530 10.98 -7.68 -34.34
CA TYR A 530 10.11 -7.94 -35.50
C TYR A 530 9.06 -9.05 -35.25
N GLU A 531 9.11 -9.72 -34.09
CA GLU A 531 8.15 -10.77 -33.72
C GLU A 531 6.84 -10.18 -33.18
N ALA A 532 5.71 -10.88 -33.38
CA ALA A 532 4.40 -10.45 -32.88
C ALA A 532 4.30 -10.39 -31.34
N SER A 533 5.22 -11.04 -30.63
CA SER A 533 5.46 -10.94 -29.19
C SER A 533 5.92 -9.54 -28.75
N ALA A 534 6.58 -8.77 -29.62
CA ALA A 534 6.91 -7.35 -29.41
C ALA A 534 5.73 -6.42 -29.73
N GLY A 535 4.52 -6.81 -29.31
CA GLY A 535 3.26 -6.11 -29.63
C GLY A 535 2.87 -4.99 -28.65
N ALA A 536 1.70 -4.38 -28.89
CA ALA A 536 1.09 -3.37 -28.02
C ALA A 536 0.26 -4.00 -26.88
N GLY A 537 0.83 -4.99 -26.19
CA GLY A 537 0.20 -5.65 -25.05
C GLY A 537 0.89 -5.28 -23.73
N TRP A 538 0.17 -5.48 -22.62
CA TRP A 538 0.69 -5.44 -21.25
C TRP A 538 0.39 -6.77 -20.55
N ASN A 539 1.29 -7.20 -19.68
CA ASN A 539 1.12 -8.43 -18.90
C ASN A 539 0.22 -8.23 -17.67
N GLN A 540 0.08 -7.01 -17.17
CA GLN A 540 -0.85 -6.64 -16.08
C GLN A 540 -1.50 -5.27 -16.38
N GLN A 541 -2.54 -4.93 -15.62
CA GLN A 541 -3.13 -3.59 -15.67
C GLN A 541 -2.18 -2.50 -15.15
N LYS A 542 -2.52 -1.23 -15.40
CA LYS A 542 -1.87 -0.09 -14.73
C LYS A 542 -2.09 -0.19 -13.22
N THR A 543 -1.03 0.00 -12.46
CA THR A 543 -0.96 -0.26 -11.01
C THR A 543 -1.05 1.00 -10.16
N ILE A 544 -1.17 0.83 -8.84
CA ILE A 544 -1.18 1.96 -7.91
C ILE A 544 0.11 2.83 -7.94
N TYR A 545 1.27 2.36 -8.42
CA TYR A 545 2.49 3.20 -8.50
C TYR A 545 2.82 3.76 -9.89
N ASP A 546 2.01 3.47 -10.91
CA ASP A 546 2.22 4.06 -12.24
C ASP A 546 2.07 5.60 -12.16
N PRO A 547 3.09 6.40 -12.52
CA PRO A 547 3.06 7.86 -12.41
C PRO A 547 2.13 8.55 -13.41
N SER A 548 1.52 7.81 -14.34
CA SER A 548 0.76 8.36 -15.46
C SER A 548 -0.62 8.89 -15.04
N PRO A 549 -1.15 9.90 -15.74
CA PRO A 549 -2.49 10.46 -15.47
C PRO A 549 -3.62 9.49 -15.83
N VAL A 550 -4.86 9.87 -15.50
CA VAL A 550 -6.08 9.10 -15.82
C VAL A 550 -6.18 8.77 -17.32
N GLY A 551 -6.49 7.51 -17.67
CA GLY A 551 -6.58 7.03 -19.04
C GLY A 551 -5.24 6.88 -19.77
N TYR A 552 -4.13 6.84 -19.03
CA TYR A 552 -2.76 6.71 -19.51
C TYR A 552 -1.92 5.84 -18.57
N ARG A 553 -0.97 5.08 -19.12
CA ARG A 553 0.00 4.25 -18.38
C ARG A 553 1.41 4.38 -18.91
N VAL A 554 2.42 3.93 -18.16
CA VAL A 554 3.82 3.95 -18.64
C VAL A 554 3.96 3.12 -19.91
N ALA A 555 4.64 3.69 -20.92
CA ALA A 555 4.91 3.02 -22.18
C ALA A 555 5.68 1.70 -21.99
N ASN A 556 5.26 0.64 -22.68
CA ASN A 556 6.03 -0.60 -22.76
C ASN A 556 7.28 -0.41 -23.65
N ILE A 557 8.30 -1.25 -23.52
CA ILE A 557 9.57 -1.06 -24.22
C ILE A 557 9.43 -1.19 -25.74
N PHE A 558 8.46 -1.99 -26.19
CA PHE A 558 8.20 -2.20 -27.61
C PHE A 558 7.66 -0.94 -28.31
N THR A 559 7.03 -0.01 -27.58
CA THR A 559 6.55 1.30 -28.06
C THR A 559 7.61 2.03 -28.90
N PHE A 560 8.88 2.01 -28.48
CA PHE A 560 9.96 2.78 -29.10
C PHE A 560 10.76 2.00 -30.16
N SER A 561 10.49 0.70 -30.35
CA SER A 561 11.27 -0.16 -31.26
C SER A 561 11.29 0.35 -32.71
N GLY A 562 10.25 1.06 -33.13
CA GLY A 562 10.15 1.69 -34.45
C GLY A 562 11.24 2.74 -34.74
N PHE A 563 11.90 3.30 -33.73
CA PHE A 563 12.97 4.30 -33.90
C PHE A 563 14.29 3.72 -34.42
N THR A 564 14.44 2.39 -34.47
CA THR A 564 15.61 1.70 -35.02
C THR A 564 15.21 0.64 -36.06
N LYS A 565 16.17 0.18 -36.86
CA LYS A 565 16.03 -0.92 -37.84
C LYS A 565 16.66 -2.23 -37.35
N CYS A 566 17.16 -2.24 -36.11
CA CYS A 566 17.86 -3.36 -35.50
C CYS A 566 16.87 -4.28 -34.77
N ALA A 567 16.87 -5.58 -35.10
CA ALA A 567 16.05 -6.59 -34.42
C ALA A 567 16.34 -6.67 -32.90
N SER A 568 17.60 -6.40 -32.52
CA SER A 568 18.10 -6.30 -31.14
C SER A 568 17.74 -4.98 -30.43
N GLY A 569 17.07 -4.04 -31.11
CA GLY A 569 16.78 -2.70 -30.59
C GLY A 569 17.98 -1.78 -30.43
N THR A 570 19.19 -2.15 -30.84
CA THR A 570 20.39 -1.30 -30.74
C THR A 570 21.23 -1.32 -32.01
N ASN A 571 21.74 -0.14 -32.41
CA ASN A 571 22.70 0.01 -33.50
C ASN A 571 24.16 0.18 -33.03
N ALA A 572 24.44 0.13 -31.72
CA ALA A 572 25.76 0.40 -31.15
C ALA A 572 26.86 -0.47 -31.78
N ASP A 573 26.69 -1.80 -31.80
CA ASP A 573 27.65 -2.73 -32.41
C ASP A 573 27.72 -2.64 -33.96
N ILE A 574 26.72 -2.02 -34.60
CA ILE A 574 26.65 -1.90 -36.06
C ILE A 574 27.54 -0.73 -36.50
N GLU A 575 28.77 -1.06 -36.87
CA GLU A 575 29.83 -0.13 -37.29
C GLU A 575 30.13 1.02 -36.31
N LYS A 576 29.81 0.84 -35.02
CA LYS A 576 29.82 1.88 -33.96
C LYS A 576 28.71 2.91 -34.17
N GLY A 577 27.47 2.56 -33.84
CA GLY A 577 26.33 3.49 -33.90
C GLY A 577 26.09 4.05 -35.30
N LYS A 578 25.83 3.19 -36.29
CA LYS A 578 25.64 3.62 -37.67
C LYS A 578 24.31 4.36 -37.87
N LEU A 579 24.38 5.58 -38.41
CA LEU A 579 23.24 6.48 -38.56
C LEU A 579 22.16 5.95 -39.51
N SER A 580 22.56 5.21 -40.56
CA SER A 580 21.62 4.56 -41.50
C SER A 580 20.69 3.51 -40.86
N TYR A 581 20.96 3.04 -39.64
CA TYR A 581 20.10 2.09 -38.90
C TYR A 581 19.06 2.77 -37.98
N ILE A 582 19.07 4.10 -37.89
CA ILE A 582 18.09 4.87 -37.12
C ILE A 582 16.93 5.29 -38.05
N ASN A 583 15.70 5.29 -37.53
CA ASN A 583 14.51 5.82 -38.18
C ASN A 583 14.25 7.25 -37.67
N TYR A 584 14.90 8.23 -38.29
CA TYR A 584 14.79 9.64 -37.95
C TYR A 584 14.50 10.50 -39.19
N VAL A 585 13.93 11.68 -38.96
CA VAL A 585 13.66 12.70 -39.99
C VAL A 585 14.79 13.73 -40.03
N LYS A 586 15.21 14.20 -38.86
CA LYS A 586 16.22 15.26 -38.69
C LYS A 586 16.86 15.16 -37.29
N ALA A 587 18.05 15.72 -37.11
CA ALA A 587 18.74 15.84 -35.83
C ALA A 587 19.51 17.17 -35.79
N GLN A 588 19.74 17.71 -34.59
CA GLN A 588 20.36 19.04 -34.41
C GLN A 588 21.69 18.93 -33.62
N GLU A 589 22.79 19.25 -34.28
CA GLU A 589 24.15 19.29 -33.69
C GLU A 589 24.20 20.16 -32.42
N GLY A 590 24.90 19.68 -31.40
CA GLY A 590 25.17 20.46 -30.17
C GLY A 590 23.93 20.82 -29.34
N THR A 591 22.78 20.20 -29.62
CA THR A 591 21.53 20.37 -28.88
C THR A 591 20.86 19.05 -28.50
N ASP A 592 21.46 17.92 -28.91
CA ASP A 592 21.05 16.54 -28.59
C ASP A 592 19.61 16.16 -28.97
N LYS A 593 18.98 16.99 -29.82
CA LYS A 593 17.63 16.80 -30.35
C LYS A 593 17.62 15.89 -31.57
N TRP A 594 17.03 14.72 -31.37
CA TRP A 594 16.58 13.81 -32.40
C TRP A 594 15.11 14.07 -32.74
N TYR A 595 14.73 13.85 -34.00
CA TYR A 595 13.34 13.81 -34.42
C TYR A 595 13.09 12.44 -35.06
N PHE A 596 12.61 11.48 -34.26
CA PHE A 596 12.40 10.11 -34.72
C PHE A 596 11.11 9.99 -35.52
N LYS A 597 11.08 9.05 -36.46
CA LYS A 597 9.86 8.71 -37.20
C LYS A 597 8.89 7.98 -36.28
N LYS A 598 7.68 8.53 -36.11
CA LYS A 598 6.56 7.85 -35.44
C LYS A 598 6.11 6.61 -36.21
N ASN A 599 6.15 6.67 -37.55
CA ASN A 599 5.83 5.58 -38.45
C ASN A 599 6.60 5.72 -39.78
N ALA A 600 6.44 4.77 -40.71
CA ALA A 600 7.19 4.75 -41.97
C ALA A 600 7.03 6.03 -42.81
N ASP A 601 5.83 6.60 -42.85
CA ASP A 601 5.45 7.75 -43.69
C ASP A 601 5.69 9.12 -43.03
N ASP A 602 6.03 9.15 -41.73
CA ASP A 602 6.30 10.38 -40.98
C ASP A 602 7.44 11.20 -41.61
N THR A 603 7.15 12.46 -41.95
CA THR A 603 8.10 13.41 -42.56
C THR A 603 8.45 14.60 -41.67
N GLU A 604 7.89 14.65 -40.44
CA GLU A 604 8.14 15.72 -39.48
C GLU A 604 9.00 15.23 -38.31
N GLY A 605 8.65 14.07 -37.75
CA GLY A 605 9.35 13.39 -36.67
C GLY A 605 9.05 13.95 -35.28
N VAL A 606 8.83 13.05 -34.31
CA VAL A 606 8.63 13.38 -32.88
C VAL A 606 9.96 13.71 -32.21
N GLN A 607 10.01 14.80 -31.44
CA GLN A 607 11.24 15.25 -30.79
C GLN A 607 11.57 14.44 -29.52
N TYR A 608 12.78 13.90 -29.47
CA TYR A 608 13.43 13.35 -28.29
C TYR A 608 14.77 14.10 -28.09
N GLN A 609 15.09 14.50 -26.87
CA GLN A 609 16.23 15.39 -26.58
C GLN A 609 17.08 14.89 -25.41
N ASP A 610 18.10 15.65 -24.99
CA ASP A 610 18.85 15.33 -23.76
C ASP A 610 17.89 15.22 -22.56
N ILE A 611 18.21 14.32 -21.63
CA ILE A 611 17.51 14.23 -20.35
C ILE A 611 18.57 14.33 -19.26
N ARG A 612 18.38 15.23 -18.29
CA ARG A 612 19.36 15.47 -17.20
C ARG A 612 19.22 14.43 -16.09
N ALA A 613 19.22 13.17 -16.54
CA ALA A 613 19.11 11.96 -15.75
C ALA A 613 19.99 12.02 -14.51
N ARG A 614 19.45 11.62 -13.36
CA ARG A 614 20.18 11.66 -12.09
C ARG A 614 20.73 10.30 -11.70
N ASP A 615 21.93 10.29 -11.14
CA ASP A 615 22.44 9.11 -10.46
C ASP A 615 21.67 8.93 -9.13
N GLY A 616 21.16 7.74 -8.87
CA GLY A 616 20.41 7.44 -7.64
C GLY A 616 21.29 7.11 -6.44
N ARG A 617 22.51 7.66 -6.37
CA ARG A 617 23.45 7.45 -5.27
C ARG A 617 23.74 8.76 -4.52
N GLU A 618 23.93 9.85 -5.26
CA GLU A 618 24.24 11.18 -4.74
C GLU A 618 23.40 12.28 -5.43
N GLY A 619 22.55 11.94 -6.43
CA GLY A 619 21.59 12.84 -7.07
C GLY A 619 22.17 13.82 -8.10
N TYR A 620 23.43 13.67 -8.53
CA TYR A 620 24.01 14.52 -9.57
C TYR A 620 23.46 14.16 -10.95
N GLN A 621 23.58 15.08 -11.91
CA GLN A 621 23.42 14.73 -13.32
C GLN A 621 24.47 13.66 -13.70
N LYS A 622 24.03 12.57 -14.33
CA LYS A 622 24.89 11.42 -14.66
C LYS A 622 26.05 11.82 -15.56
N LYS A 623 27.27 11.64 -15.06
CA LYS A 623 28.51 11.86 -15.81
C LYS A 623 28.82 10.63 -16.66
N ASN A 624 29.39 10.85 -17.85
CA ASN A 624 29.77 9.81 -18.82
C ASN A 624 28.61 8.95 -19.37
N ALA A 625 27.36 9.43 -19.30
CA ALA A 625 26.18 8.73 -19.81
C ALA A 625 25.84 9.03 -21.29
N GLY A 626 26.77 9.66 -22.02
CA GLY A 626 26.47 10.41 -23.24
C GLY A 626 25.91 11.81 -22.95
N TYR A 627 25.52 12.53 -24.00
CA TYR A 627 24.68 13.75 -23.90
C TYR A 627 23.25 13.51 -24.42
N GLY A 628 22.89 12.26 -24.75
CA GLY A 628 21.53 11.90 -25.13
C GLY A 628 20.57 11.79 -23.94
N GLY A 629 19.39 11.25 -24.21
CA GLY A 629 18.32 11.08 -23.22
C GLY A 629 18.14 9.63 -22.76
N TYR A 630 17.48 9.50 -21.61
CA TYR A 630 17.04 8.24 -21.02
C TYR A 630 15.56 8.36 -20.64
N TRP A 631 14.77 7.36 -21.03
CA TRP A 631 13.36 7.22 -20.64
C TRP A 631 13.12 5.80 -20.14
N TRP A 632 12.53 5.64 -18.95
CA TRP A 632 12.12 4.32 -18.45
C TRP A 632 10.90 3.78 -19.23
N ALA A 633 10.76 2.45 -19.27
CA ALA A 633 9.58 1.73 -19.72
C ALA A 633 8.94 0.94 -18.56
N ALA A 634 7.73 0.41 -18.78
CA ALA A 634 6.96 -0.31 -17.76
C ALA A 634 7.57 -1.67 -17.37
N GLU A 635 8.27 -2.36 -18.28
CA GLU A 635 8.77 -3.71 -18.02
C GLU A 635 9.95 -3.76 -17.06
N ALA A 636 9.87 -4.70 -16.10
CA ALA A 636 10.99 -5.17 -15.31
C ALA A 636 10.92 -6.69 -15.11
N TYR A 637 12.09 -7.30 -14.90
CA TYR A 637 12.26 -8.74 -14.77
C TYR A 637 13.46 -9.11 -13.89
N ALA A 638 13.40 -10.29 -13.28
CA ALA A 638 14.51 -10.88 -12.54
C ALA A 638 15.59 -11.37 -13.52
N GLY A 639 16.80 -10.80 -13.43
CA GLY A 639 17.98 -11.37 -14.08
C GLY A 639 18.64 -12.43 -13.21
N ALA A 640 19.65 -13.12 -13.75
CA ALA A 640 20.37 -14.17 -13.02
C ALA A 640 21.21 -13.66 -11.84
N ASP A 641 21.41 -12.34 -11.71
CA ASP A 641 22.28 -11.72 -10.71
C ASP A 641 21.71 -10.46 -10.01
N ARG A 642 20.57 -9.91 -10.47
CA ARG A 642 19.89 -8.68 -9.98
C ARG A 642 18.59 -8.41 -10.75
N ALA A 643 17.73 -7.51 -10.26
CA ALA A 643 16.66 -6.91 -11.06
C ALA A 643 17.17 -6.07 -12.25
N TYR A 644 16.36 -6.07 -13.33
CA TYR A 644 16.53 -5.20 -14.49
C TYR A 644 15.20 -4.58 -14.89
N ALA A 645 15.22 -3.30 -15.28
CA ALA A 645 14.11 -2.56 -15.86
C ALA A 645 14.46 -2.08 -17.27
N CYS A 646 13.45 -1.93 -18.12
CA CYS A 646 13.64 -1.56 -19.53
C CYS A 646 13.69 -0.04 -19.76
N TYR A 647 14.46 0.41 -20.75
CA TYR A 647 14.59 1.84 -21.09
C TYR A 647 14.87 2.12 -22.58
N LEU A 648 14.45 3.29 -23.04
CA LEU A 648 14.96 3.93 -24.27
C LEU A 648 16.18 4.78 -23.91
N LYS A 649 17.29 4.62 -24.66
CA LYS A 649 18.46 5.51 -24.63
C LYS A 649 18.74 6.07 -26.03
N THR A 650 19.15 7.33 -26.08
CA THR A 650 19.84 7.95 -27.22
C THR A 650 21.24 8.40 -26.81
N ASP A 651 22.11 8.67 -27.79
CA ASP A 651 23.33 9.47 -27.61
C ASP A 651 23.26 10.80 -28.38
N GLN A 652 24.30 11.62 -28.20
CA GLN A 652 24.51 12.86 -28.95
C GLN A 652 24.50 12.61 -30.46
N TYR A 653 23.85 13.51 -31.21
CA TYR A 653 23.99 13.53 -32.67
C TYR A 653 25.37 14.08 -33.07
N VAL A 654 26.16 13.25 -33.75
CA VAL A 654 27.51 13.60 -34.23
C VAL A 654 27.44 14.04 -35.70
N GLN A 655 27.40 15.35 -35.94
CA GLN A 655 27.29 15.89 -37.30
C GLN A 655 28.46 15.46 -38.20
N GLY A 656 28.15 15.18 -39.46
CA GLY A 656 29.15 14.80 -40.47
C GLY A 656 29.69 13.37 -40.33
N ALA A 657 29.32 12.65 -39.28
CA ALA A 657 29.68 11.25 -39.09
C ALA A 657 28.47 10.32 -39.34
N ASP A 658 28.64 9.31 -40.20
CA ASP A 658 27.68 8.19 -40.35
C ASP A 658 27.78 7.18 -39.17
N ARG A 659 28.64 7.45 -38.18
CA ARG A 659 28.97 6.59 -37.03
C ARG A 659 28.99 7.43 -35.75
N TYR A 660 29.04 6.76 -34.60
CA TYR A 660 28.97 7.35 -33.26
C TYR A 660 27.60 7.99 -32.92
N ASN A 661 26.55 7.54 -33.60
CA ASN A 661 25.17 7.93 -33.36
C ASN A 661 24.41 6.70 -32.84
N GLU A 662 24.35 6.53 -31.52
CA GLU A 662 23.77 5.33 -30.89
C GLU A 662 22.33 5.55 -30.43
N ILE A 663 21.48 4.55 -30.68
CA ILE A 663 20.14 4.42 -30.11
C ILE A 663 19.97 3.00 -29.57
N GLN A 664 19.33 2.89 -28.41
CA GLN A 664 18.95 1.62 -27.79
C GLN A 664 17.48 1.71 -27.36
N THR A 665 16.58 1.17 -28.19
CA THR A 665 15.12 1.14 -27.98
C THR A 665 14.67 -0.05 -27.14
N TYR A 666 15.58 -0.99 -26.85
CA TYR A 666 15.35 -2.20 -26.07
C TYR A 666 16.43 -2.29 -24.98
N GLY A 667 16.58 -1.18 -24.25
CA GLY A 667 17.53 -1.06 -23.16
C GLY A 667 17.14 -1.92 -21.97
N ARG A 668 18.15 -2.45 -21.29
CA ARG A 668 18.01 -3.26 -20.06
C ARG A 668 18.95 -2.67 -19.03
N GLY A 669 18.41 -2.17 -17.92
CA GLY A 669 19.13 -1.38 -16.93
C GLY A 669 18.94 -1.93 -15.53
N TYR A 670 20.04 -2.12 -14.81
CA TYR A 670 20.03 -2.59 -13.42
C TYR A 670 20.10 -1.46 -12.39
N LEU A 671 20.31 -0.21 -12.83
CA LEU A 671 20.36 0.98 -11.97
C LEU A 671 18.95 1.55 -11.77
N LEU A 672 18.02 0.75 -11.21
CA LEU A 672 16.62 1.15 -11.01
C LEU A 672 16.49 2.37 -10.08
N ARG A 673 17.49 2.61 -9.22
CA ARG A 673 17.63 3.82 -8.41
C ARG A 673 17.84 5.11 -9.22
N ASP A 674 18.35 5.04 -10.44
CA ASP A 674 18.65 6.24 -11.25
C ASP A 674 17.34 6.86 -11.79
N ALA A 675 17.26 8.18 -11.82
CA ALA A 675 16.03 8.88 -12.20
C ALA A 675 16.07 9.34 -13.66
N TYR A 676 15.15 8.82 -14.47
CA TYR A 676 14.99 9.09 -15.91
C TYR A 676 13.60 9.65 -16.21
N ALA A 677 13.40 10.18 -17.43
CA ALA A 677 12.08 10.63 -17.87
C ALA A 677 11.13 9.45 -18.14
N VAL A 678 9.84 9.75 -18.32
CA VAL A 678 8.80 8.77 -18.64
C VAL A 678 7.92 9.32 -19.76
N ARG A 679 7.52 8.45 -20.70
CA ARG A 679 6.44 8.70 -21.67
C ARG A 679 5.28 7.75 -21.36
N CYS A 680 4.06 8.24 -21.49
CA CYS A 680 2.86 7.43 -21.34
C CYS A 680 2.29 7.02 -22.70
N VAL A 681 1.46 6.00 -22.67
CA VAL A 681 0.52 5.62 -23.73
C VAL A 681 -0.88 5.51 -23.15
N ARG A 682 -1.93 5.54 -23.98
CA ARG A 682 -3.30 5.21 -23.55
C ARG A 682 -3.36 3.82 -22.90
N GLU A 683 -4.21 3.70 -21.89
CA GLU A 683 -4.54 2.42 -21.22
C GLU A 683 -5.32 1.45 -22.14
#